data_AF-A0A9N7N0F5-F1
#
_entry.id   AF-A0A9N7N0F5-F1
#
_cell.length_a   1.000
_cell.length_b   1.000
_cell.length_c   1.000
_cell.angle_alpha   90.00
_cell.angle_beta   90.00
_cell.angle_gamma   90.00
#
_symmetry.space_group_name_H-M   'P 1'
#
loop_
_entity.id
_entity.type
_entity.pdbx_description
1 polymer ?
#
loop_
_entity_poly.entity_id
_entity_poly.type
_entity_poly.pdbx_seq_one_letter_code
_entity_poly.pdbx_strand_id
1 'polypeptide(L)'
;MGALIVESSRVSTSEEVFVPSDFKDGKKKKRRPRKSKLTLSACSSVSEMCTDASTSSNYMVSNGHHHMPRECNPCEETIDEYTHNQQSPPPEATTFSNSVSEPAVSFVAVEPVETVVIARPIDYSSRRTYFPPHRSVNSVSKAFEKGELLRALFRVNAHNRLEAYCKIDGVQTDVLISGPVAQNRAIEGDTVAIVIDPPSLWARMKGSSETPSSSASNCDSSHEVLIHAQDCSKGKGKVALDCDHASSSNNMVLLDDIMCYHKSSSGGVASDNGHASAVLDYNNNCCNNGYQQNFGDSRGSMSLLAKLCSLISLYPSKRPTGKVVAIIERSARRENVVGFLSIKQWLASRDTRKKNSRKNNKSHPDLNSGFLLLTSTDPRFTKMMVPVRSLPESIKNRLEAGDLTIESDLVAAKVVDWAEERYIPDACVTQVFGRGSDVEAQIAAILFENEIDAAEFSPEVLSCLPAIPWEVPQKEFENRRDLRSLCVFTVDPASATDLDDALSVEKLPEGIFRVGVHIADASYFVPPNTALDIDAQIRSTSVYLLRRKLPMLPPELSDNLASLHPGVDRLAFSIFWDINRSGEVVDRWIGRTIIRSCCKLSYEHAQDIIDGSFGFPAEQWPELHGPFQWQDLITSLKSLHEISCVLRENRFKSGALLLESPKVIFLYDEDGIPYDSVVSGRTGSNFLVEELMLLANRTAAEVITRTYPSSALLRRHPEPNPRKLREFETFCSKHGLKLDISSSGNLHRSLELIRGELKNDSVLFDILMSYAARPMQLATYFCSGDLKDTSDYSHYALAVPLYTHFTSPLRRYPDIVVHRTLAAALEAEDVYLKRKIMAGNVEKVNNRCFSGVYFEKDEIESVEAREALSLAAVKYRVPEAETLADVATRCNERKLATRHVKDATDKLYIWVLLKNKEVLYSEARVLGLGPKFMSLYIPKLAMERRIYYDDVDGLMAEWLDATSTLVISQSTVQKRSTRKNSPGKSRSIEEVALIVSPAELSPDTTNSGDKNSGLQSFGSGPVENEPAFFPLTVHLLSTIPIAVHAVGGDDGPIDIVARLYMCSYFH
;
A
#
# COMPACT_ATOMS: atom_id res chain seq x y z
N MET A 1 -22.81 -9.37 -19.28
CA MET A 1 -23.09 -9.23 -20.74
C MET A 1 -22.13 -10.13 -21.51
N GLY A 2 -22.47 -10.51 -22.75
CA GLY A 2 -21.85 -11.66 -23.43
C GLY A 2 -20.40 -11.44 -23.89
N ALA A 3 -19.58 -12.48 -23.74
CA ALA A 3 -18.25 -12.58 -24.34
C ALA A 3 -18.30 -13.38 -25.65
N LEU A 4 -17.38 -13.12 -26.58
CA LEU A 4 -17.12 -13.95 -27.76
C LEU A 4 -15.65 -14.37 -27.78
N ILE A 5 -15.42 -15.62 -28.21
CA ILE A 5 -14.13 -16.31 -28.13
C ILE A 5 -13.39 -16.15 -29.47
N VAL A 6 -12.08 -15.90 -29.41
CA VAL A 6 -11.19 -15.99 -30.57
C VAL A 6 -10.01 -16.91 -30.23
N GLU A 7 -9.95 -18.08 -30.86
CA GLU A 7 -8.83 -19.02 -30.73
C GLU A 7 -7.66 -18.57 -31.61
N SER A 8 -6.49 -18.31 -31.02
CA SER A 8 -5.28 -17.97 -31.77
C SER A 8 -4.58 -19.22 -32.33
N SER A 9 -4.96 -19.64 -33.54
CA SER A 9 -4.30 -20.75 -34.22
C SER A 9 -2.87 -20.40 -34.67
N ARG A 10 -1.90 -21.28 -34.36
CA ARG A 10 -0.50 -21.15 -34.79
C ARG A 10 -0.38 -21.37 -36.30
N VAL A 11 0.31 -20.49 -37.01
CA VAL A 11 0.97 -20.82 -38.29
C VAL A 11 2.38 -20.24 -38.28
N SER A 12 3.34 -21.07 -38.68
CA SER A 12 4.75 -20.72 -38.85
C SER A 12 5.15 -20.79 -40.31
N THR A 13 5.92 -19.82 -40.80
CA THR A 13 6.95 -20.04 -41.84
C THR A 13 7.98 -18.91 -41.84
N SER A 14 9.20 -19.25 -42.27
CA SER A 14 10.34 -18.34 -42.46
C SER A 14 10.33 -17.67 -43.84
N GLU A 15 11.03 -16.54 -43.96
CA GLU A 15 11.36 -15.90 -45.24
C GLU A 15 12.50 -16.65 -45.95
N GLU A 16 12.44 -16.78 -47.28
CA GLU A 16 13.63 -16.76 -48.15
C GLU A 16 13.35 -16.01 -49.47
N VAL A 17 14.06 -14.88 -49.62
CA VAL A 17 14.67 -14.29 -50.84
C VAL A 17 14.17 -14.77 -52.22
N PHE A 18 13.60 -13.86 -53.04
CA PHE A 18 14.22 -13.40 -54.31
C PHE A 18 13.55 -12.15 -54.92
N VAL A 19 14.20 -11.56 -55.92
CA VAL A 19 13.89 -10.23 -56.53
C VAL A 19 13.45 -10.38 -58.03
N PRO A 20 13.16 -9.31 -58.80
CA PRO A 20 11.80 -8.92 -59.21
C PRO A 20 11.45 -9.17 -60.70
N SER A 21 10.20 -8.91 -61.11
CA SER A 21 9.91 -8.21 -62.40
C SER A 21 8.44 -7.78 -62.61
N ASP A 22 8.27 -6.48 -62.88
CA ASP A 22 7.47 -5.82 -63.92
C ASP A 22 5.97 -6.09 -64.26
N PHE A 23 5.35 -4.93 -64.58
CA PHE A 23 4.34 -4.65 -65.62
C PHE A 23 2.80 -4.81 -65.45
N LYS A 24 2.17 -3.62 -65.42
CA LYS A 24 1.03 -3.12 -66.25
C LYS A 24 -0.44 -3.39 -65.86
N ASP A 25 -1.11 -2.25 -65.59
CA ASP A 25 -2.29 -1.72 -66.31
C ASP A 25 -3.57 -2.58 -66.47
N GLY A 26 -4.67 -2.21 -65.77
CA GLY A 26 -5.95 -2.96 -65.75
C GLY A 26 -7.24 -2.11 -65.72
N LYS A 27 -7.25 -0.94 -66.38
CA LYS A 27 -8.28 0.13 -66.31
C LYS A 27 -9.78 -0.29 -66.38
N LYS A 28 -10.55 0.11 -65.34
CA LYS A 28 -11.92 0.71 -65.37
C LYS A 28 -13.13 -0.11 -65.93
N LYS A 29 -14.26 -0.08 -65.19
CA LYS A 29 -15.43 0.81 -65.52
C LYS A 29 -16.57 0.78 -64.48
N LYS A 30 -17.21 1.96 -64.29
CA LYS A 30 -18.48 2.16 -63.56
C LYS A 30 -19.69 1.86 -64.45
N ARG A 31 -20.85 1.51 -63.85
CA ARG A 31 -22.16 2.08 -64.29
C ARG A 31 -23.24 2.02 -63.20
N ARG A 32 -24.07 3.08 -63.17
CA ARG A 32 -25.32 3.26 -62.38
C ARG A 32 -26.55 3.14 -63.35
N PRO A 33 -27.78 3.56 -62.99
CA PRO A 33 -28.79 2.86 -62.16
C PRO A 33 -30.17 2.79 -62.87
N ARG A 34 -31.26 2.36 -62.21
CA ARG A 34 -32.63 2.92 -62.46
C ARG A 34 -33.67 2.59 -61.37
N LYS A 35 -34.82 3.29 -61.44
CA LYS A 35 -35.98 3.22 -60.53
C LYS A 35 -37.09 2.33 -61.09
N SER A 36 -38.02 1.89 -60.23
CA SER A 36 -39.43 1.61 -60.58
C SER A 36 -40.37 1.82 -59.36
N LYS A 37 -41.69 1.88 -59.62
CA LYS A 37 -42.81 1.90 -58.65
C LYS A 37 -43.81 0.82 -59.08
N LEU A 38 -44.60 0.28 -58.15
CA LEU A 38 -46.02 -0.10 -58.34
C LEU A 38 -46.71 -0.25 -56.96
N THR A 39 -47.95 -0.74 -56.89
CA THR A 39 -48.91 -0.37 -55.83
C THR A 39 -50.00 -1.41 -55.51
N LEU A 40 -50.52 -1.39 -54.27
CA LEU A 40 -51.83 -1.93 -53.79
C LEU A 40 -51.89 -3.46 -53.51
N SER A 41 -52.61 -3.97 -52.50
CA SER A 41 -53.95 -3.56 -52.01
C SER A 41 -54.35 -4.10 -50.59
N ALA A 42 -55.28 -3.38 -49.93
CA ALA A 42 -56.35 -3.82 -48.99
C ALA A 42 -56.02 -4.59 -47.67
N CYS A 43 -56.80 -4.51 -46.57
CA CYS A 43 -58.10 -3.85 -46.31
C CYS A 43 -58.36 -3.49 -44.82
N SER A 44 -59.36 -2.63 -44.55
CA SER A 44 -60.11 -2.37 -43.27
C SER A 44 -59.35 -1.87 -42.01
N SER A 45 -59.87 -0.94 -41.17
CA SER A 45 -61.06 -0.06 -41.27
C SER A 45 -61.16 1.00 -40.13
N VAL A 46 -61.61 2.24 -40.45
CA VAL A 46 -62.49 3.15 -39.65
C VAL A 46 -61.95 3.68 -38.28
N SER A 47 -61.42 4.92 -38.16
CA SER A 47 -62.07 6.24 -37.87
C SER A 47 -62.29 6.53 -36.35
N GLU A 48 -62.40 7.76 -35.81
CA GLU A 48 -62.45 9.13 -36.36
C GLU A 48 -61.94 10.18 -35.32
N MET A 49 -61.97 11.49 -35.62
CA MET A 49 -61.59 12.59 -34.69
C MET A 49 -62.81 13.40 -34.20
N CYS A 50 -62.75 14.03 -33.01
CA CYS A 50 -63.02 15.48 -32.79
C CYS A 50 -63.15 15.96 -31.32
N THR A 51 -62.61 17.18 -31.06
CA THR A 51 -63.07 18.32 -30.21
C THR A 51 -63.73 18.16 -28.82
N ASP A 52 -63.17 18.94 -27.87
CA ASP A 52 -63.82 19.90 -26.94
C ASP A 52 -64.77 19.49 -25.77
N ALA A 53 -64.25 19.75 -24.56
CA ALA A 53 -64.85 20.57 -23.47
C ALA A 53 -66.13 20.17 -22.68
N SER A 54 -66.00 20.36 -21.35
CA SER A 54 -66.98 20.93 -20.37
C SER A 54 -67.75 20.03 -19.37
N THR A 55 -67.48 20.31 -18.07
CA THR A 55 -68.38 20.38 -16.88
C THR A 55 -69.31 19.23 -16.42
N SER A 56 -68.98 18.70 -15.22
CA SER A 56 -69.89 18.47 -14.06
C SER A 56 -70.89 17.27 -14.11
N SER A 57 -71.48 16.72 -13.01
CA SER A 57 -71.43 17.07 -11.58
C SER A 57 -71.77 15.89 -10.60
N ASN A 58 -71.13 15.89 -9.41
CA ASN A 58 -71.63 15.67 -8.04
C ASN A 58 -72.69 14.61 -7.61
N TYR A 59 -72.34 13.87 -6.54
CA TYR A 59 -72.99 13.87 -5.20
C TYR A 59 -71.84 13.68 -4.16
N MET A 60 -71.58 14.44 -3.08
CA MET A 60 -72.37 15.18 -2.05
C MET A 60 -73.07 14.24 -1.05
N VAL A 61 -73.16 14.48 0.27
CA VAL A 61 -72.95 15.63 1.21
C VAL A 61 -72.20 15.06 2.47
N SER A 62 -71.52 15.70 3.44
CA SER A 62 -71.36 17.04 4.11
C SER A 62 -70.09 16.96 5.02
N ASN A 63 -69.59 17.87 5.88
CA ASN A 63 -69.53 19.34 6.14
C ASN A 63 -68.54 19.53 7.34
N GLY A 64 -68.00 20.71 7.71
CA GLY A 64 -67.99 22.04 7.08
C GLY A 64 -67.40 23.16 7.98
N HIS A 65 -67.16 24.34 7.38
CA HIS A 65 -66.93 25.69 7.99
C HIS A 65 -65.60 25.97 8.74
N HIS A 66 -64.95 27.17 8.66
CA HIS A 66 -65.04 28.32 7.72
C HIS A 66 -63.80 29.28 7.83
N HIS A 67 -63.43 29.97 6.73
CA HIS A 67 -62.64 31.24 6.53
C HIS A 67 -61.34 31.53 7.34
N MET A 68 -60.17 31.91 6.78
CA MET A 68 -59.74 32.93 5.78
C MET A 68 -59.72 34.40 6.30
N PRO A 69 -58.84 35.33 5.83
CA PRO A 69 -57.89 35.29 4.68
C PRO A 69 -56.42 35.75 4.98
N ARG A 70 -55.66 36.17 3.94
CA ARG A 70 -54.29 36.75 3.94
C ARG A 70 -54.30 38.29 3.87
N GLU A 71 -53.19 38.97 4.18
CA GLU A 71 -52.77 40.24 3.53
C GLU A 71 -51.25 40.54 3.65
N CYS A 72 -50.77 41.71 3.19
CA CYS A 72 -49.36 41.98 2.82
C CYS A 72 -48.72 43.23 3.50
N ASN A 73 -47.38 43.39 3.35
CA ASN A 73 -46.54 44.56 3.71
C ASN A 73 -47.10 45.91 3.20
N PRO A 74 -46.86 47.07 3.87
CA PRO A 74 -45.57 47.80 3.75
C PRO A 74 -45.06 48.51 5.04
N CYS A 75 -44.12 49.44 4.89
CA CYS A 75 -43.30 50.10 5.93
C CYS A 75 -43.76 51.55 6.26
N GLU A 76 -43.28 52.11 7.39
CA GLU A 76 -42.97 53.54 7.65
C GLU A 76 -42.20 53.61 9.01
N GLU A 77 -40.96 54.13 9.07
CA GLU A 77 -40.52 55.51 9.47
C GLU A 77 -40.27 55.70 11.00
N THR A 78 -39.32 56.52 11.53
CA THR A 78 -38.11 57.24 11.01
C THR A 78 -37.17 57.66 12.18
N ILE A 79 -35.88 57.95 11.90
CA ILE A 79 -34.96 58.93 12.57
C ILE A 79 -34.57 58.69 14.06
N ASP A 80 -33.28 58.68 14.49
CA ASP A 80 -31.98 58.38 13.82
C ASP A 80 -30.98 57.79 14.88
N GLU A 81 -29.75 58.21 15.27
CA GLU A 81 -28.80 59.29 14.89
C GLU A 81 -27.33 58.95 15.33
N TYR A 82 -26.33 59.45 14.58
CA TYR A 82 -24.87 59.59 14.87
C TYR A 82 -23.92 58.38 15.10
N THR A 83 -22.60 58.70 15.05
CA THR A 83 -21.44 57.83 14.72
C THR A 83 -20.31 57.97 15.78
N HIS A 84 -19.08 57.40 15.73
CA HIS A 84 -18.27 56.74 14.68
C HIS A 84 -17.09 55.91 15.30
N ASN A 85 -16.47 55.05 14.47
CA ASN A 85 -15.04 54.63 14.48
C ASN A 85 -14.49 53.46 15.35
N GLN A 86 -13.27 53.06 14.97
CA GLN A 86 -12.57 51.78 15.20
C GLN A 86 -11.18 51.98 15.86
N GLN A 87 -10.52 50.86 16.23
CA GLN A 87 -9.06 50.55 16.19
C GLN A 87 -8.39 50.05 17.50
N SER A 88 -7.34 49.22 17.31
CA SER A 88 -6.40 48.58 18.25
C SER A 88 -4.95 49.02 17.90
N PRO A 89 -3.81 48.47 18.42
CA PRO A 89 -3.51 47.57 19.56
C PRO A 89 -2.76 48.38 20.67
N PRO A 90 -1.43 48.28 21.01
CA PRO A 90 -0.48 47.19 21.39
C PRO A 90 -0.24 47.18 22.95
N PRO A 91 0.91 46.85 23.60
CA PRO A 91 2.22 46.25 23.24
C PRO A 91 2.68 45.09 24.20
N GLU A 92 4.01 44.91 24.39
CA GLU A 92 4.67 43.83 25.18
C GLU A 92 5.76 44.31 26.18
N ALA A 93 6.27 43.37 27.00
CA ALA A 93 7.65 43.22 27.54
C ALA A 93 8.25 44.18 28.62
N THR A 94 8.98 43.60 29.59
CA THR A 94 10.38 43.94 30.05
C THR A 94 10.81 43.15 31.33
N THR A 95 12.06 43.31 31.80
CA THR A 95 12.75 42.34 32.70
C THR A 95 13.70 42.99 33.75
N PHE A 96 13.92 42.31 34.90
CA PHE A 96 15.01 42.43 35.89
C PHE A 96 15.24 43.72 36.73
N SER A 97 15.45 43.56 38.05
CA SER A 97 16.62 44.07 38.84
C SER A 97 16.49 43.78 40.37
N ASN A 98 17.51 44.14 41.19
CA ASN A 98 17.80 43.53 42.52
C ASN A 98 17.89 44.48 43.73
N SER A 99 17.65 43.98 44.95
CA SER A 99 18.41 44.23 46.22
C SER A 99 17.76 43.41 47.37
N VAL A 100 18.41 42.66 48.29
CA VAL A 100 19.74 42.61 48.97
C VAL A 100 19.72 43.19 50.40
N SER A 101 19.86 42.34 51.43
CA SER A 101 20.74 42.52 52.62
C SER A 101 20.74 41.31 53.60
N GLU A 102 21.95 40.89 54.01
CA GLU A 102 22.27 40.12 55.24
C GLU A 102 23.04 41.07 56.22
N PRO A 103 23.85 40.69 57.25
CA PRO A 103 24.13 39.39 57.90
C PRO A 103 24.28 39.40 59.45
N ALA A 104 24.56 38.24 60.07
CA ALA A 104 25.43 38.08 61.26
C ALA A 104 25.79 36.59 61.54
N VAL A 105 26.94 36.29 62.17
CA VAL A 105 27.48 34.93 62.39
C VAL A 105 28.26 34.83 63.72
N SER A 106 28.11 33.75 64.53
CA SER A 106 29.21 32.92 65.14
C SER A 106 28.87 32.00 66.34
N PHE A 107 29.20 30.71 66.19
CA PHE A 107 29.80 29.72 67.13
C PHE A 107 29.18 29.24 68.49
N VAL A 108 28.71 27.97 68.46
CA VAL A 108 29.09 26.78 69.30
C VAL A 108 28.86 26.73 70.83
N ALA A 109 28.11 25.70 71.27
CA ALA A 109 28.24 24.95 72.54
C ALA A 109 27.74 23.48 72.35
N VAL A 110 27.84 22.59 73.36
CA VAL A 110 27.74 21.11 73.24
C VAL A 110 26.45 20.51 73.86
N GLU A 111 26.15 19.24 73.52
CA GLU A 111 24.93 18.43 73.81
C GLU A 111 24.53 18.24 75.30
N PRO A 112 23.36 17.60 75.57
CA PRO A 112 23.39 16.14 75.76
C PRO A 112 22.31 15.30 75.03
N VAL A 113 22.75 14.20 74.40
CA VAL A 113 22.12 12.86 74.24
C VAL A 113 20.63 12.66 74.59
N GLU A 114 19.85 12.10 73.64
CA GLU A 114 18.71 11.22 73.96
C GLU A 114 18.60 10.04 72.94
N THR A 115 17.86 8.97 73.26
CA THR A 115 18.07 7.62 72.68
C THR A 115 17.01 7.20 71.64
N VAL A 116 17.47 6.49 70.60
CA VAL A 116 16.67 6.02 69.44
C VAL A 116 15.78 4.81 69.74
N VAL A 117 14.55 4.82 69.23
CA VAL A 117 13.75 3.62 68.92
C VAL A 117 13.26 3.70 67.47
N ILE A 118 13.48 2.64 66.68
CA ILE A 118 13.22 2.63 65.24
C ILE A 118 11.85 2.00 64.92
N ALA A 119 10.96 2.77 64.28
CA ALA A 119 9.81 2.21 63.57
C ALA A 119 10.20 1.91 62.11
N ARG A 120 10.03 0.66 61.67
CA ARG A 120 10.29 0.27 60.27
C ARG A 120 9.11 0.67 59.36
N PRO A 121 9.35 1.26 58.19
CA PRO A 121 8.34 1.33 57.13
C PRO A 121 7.88 -0.08 56.72
N ILE A 122 6.61 -0.22 56.33
CA ILE A 122 6.07 -1.48 55.80
C ILE A 122 6.46 -1.61 54.33
N ASP A 123 7.12 -2.71 54.00
CA ASP A 123 7.67 -2.97 52.67
C ASP A 123 6.57 -3.34 51.67
N TYR A 124 6.32 -2.47 50.69
CA TYR A 124 5.37 -2.74 49.61
C TYR A 124 6.03 -3.61 48.54
N SER A 125 5.70 -4.91 48.60
CA SER A 125 6.23 -5.98 47.74
C SER A 125 6.62 -5.53 46.33
N SER A 126 7.90 -5.69 45.99
CA SER A 126 8.47 -5.37 44.68
C SER A 126 7.79 -6.20 43.57
N ARG A 127 6.86 -5.57 42.84
CA ARG A 127 6.23 -6.17 41.67
C ARG A 127 7.30 -6.39 40.59
N ARG A 128 7.38 -7.62 40.10
CA ARG A 128 8.34 -8.00 39.04
C ARG A 128 7.92 -7.35 37.71
N THR A 129 8.67 -6.35 37.28
CA THR A 129 8.49 -5.73 35.96
C THR A 129 8.84 -6.72 34.84
N TYR A 130 8.11 -6.65 33.71
CA TYR A 130 8.36 -7.45 32.51
C TYR A 130 9.25 -6.72 31.50
N PHE A 131 9.25 -5.39 31.55
CA PHE A 131 9.96 -4.52 30.62
C PHE A 131 10.74 -3.45 31.39
N PRO A 132 11.85 -2.91 30.84
CA PRO A 132 12.54 -1.77 31.44
C PRO A 132 11.69 -0.49 31.43
N PRO A 133 11.85 0.43 32.40
CA PRO A 133 11.31 1.78 32.29
C PRO A 133 11.85 2.50 31.05
N HIS A 134 11.05 3.35 30.44
CA HIS A 134 11.52 4.23 29.36
C HIS A 134 12.36 5.38 29.93
N ARG A 135 13.41 5.82 29.21
CA ARG A 135 14.16 7.02 29.57
C ARG A 135 13.25 8.26 29.47
N SER A 136 13.37 9.18 30.43
CA SER A 136 12.64 10.45 30.40
C SER A 136 13.06 11.31 29.20
N VAL A 137 12.14 12.13 28.67
CA VAL A 137 12.36 12.98 27.49
C VAL A 137 13.65 13.80 27.62
N ASN A 138 13.86 14.46 28.76
CA ASN A 138 15.07 15.25 29.04
C ASN A 138 16.37 14.40 29.03
N SER A 139 16.30 13.11 29.39
CA SER A 139 17.43 12.18 29.27
C SER A 139 17.61 11.65 27.84
N VAL A 140 16.57 11.64 27.02
CA VAL A 140 16.62 11.23 25.61
C VAL A 140 17.21 12.36 24.77
N SER A 141 16.74 13.61 24.91
CA SER A 141 17.28 14.77 24.18
C SER A 141 18.78 14.97 24.44
N LYS A 142 19.20 14.97 25.70
CA LYS A 142 20.63 15.05 26.09
C LYS A 142 21.47 13.89 25.56
N ALA A 143 20.86 12.72 25.34
CA ALA A 143 21.52 11.56 24.76
C ALA A 143 21.53 11.57 23.21
N PHE A 144 20.67 12.36 22.56
CA PHE A 144 20.83 12.71 21.14
C PHE A 144 21.90 13.78 20.94
N GLU A 145 21.90 14.85 21.73
CA GLU A 145 22.91 15.92 21.72
C GLU A 145 24.35 15.37 21.83
N LYS A 146 24.56 14.41 22.74
CA LYS A 146 25.86 13.74 22.92
C LYS A 146 26.22 12.70 21.84
N GLY A 147 25.25 12.24 21.05
CA GLY A 147 25.41 11.04 20.24
C GLY A 147 25.61 9.77 21.08
N GLU A 148 24.67 9.47 21.98
CA GLU A 148 24.54 8.18 22.68
C GLU A 148 23.36 7.33 22.15
N LEU A 149 22.35 7.94 21.52
CA LEU A 149 21.14 7.29 20.98
C LEU A 149 20.95 7.59 19.49
N LEU A 150 20.17 6.74 18.82
CA LEU A 150 19.70 6.96 17.44
C LEU A 150 18.16 6.96 17.38
N ARG A 151 17.59 7.90 16.63
CA ARG A 151 16.16 7.93 16.26
C ARG A 151 15.93 6.94 15.13
N ALA A 152 14.87 6.13 15.22
CA ALA A 152 14.56 5.10 14.23
C ALA A 152 13.05 4.88 14.08
N LEU A 153 12.62 4.45 12.90
CA LEU A 153 11.26 3.94 12.66
C LEU A 153 11.22 2.44 12.96
N PHE A 154 10.37 2.04 13.90
CA PHE A 154 10.25 0.65 14.36
C PHE A 154 9.27 -0.16 13.50
N ARG A 155 9.69 -1.34 13.02
CA ARG A 155 8.87 -2.23 12.17
C ARG A 155 8.94 -3.68 12.64
N VAL A 156 7.80 -4.32 12.90
CA VAL A 156 7.69 -5.69 13.42
C VAL A 156 7.65 -6.72 12.28
N ASN A 157 8.34 -7.85 12.44
CA ASN A 157 8.25 -8.96 11.50
C ASN A 157 6.89 -9.68 11.64
N ALA A 158 6.01 -9.52 10.64
CA ALA A 158 4.67 -10.11 10.63
C ALA A 158 4.65 -11.66 10.70
N HIS A 159 5.74 -12.34 10.32
CA HIS A 159 5.87 -13.80 10.48
C HIS A 159 6.46 -14.23 11.83
N ASN A 160 7.14 -13.33 12.55
CA ASN A 160 7.73 -13.61 13.85
C ASN A 160 7.74 -12.34 14.70
N ARG A 161 6.68 -12.11 15.48
CA ARG A 161 6.53 -10.91 16.32
C ARG A 161 7.66 -10.68 17.32
N LEU A 162 8.51 -11.69 17.58
CA LEU A 162 9.68 -11.57 18.44
C LEU A 162 10.86 -10.85 17.74
N GLU A 163 10.83 -10.70 16.42
CA GLU A 163 11.79 -9.91 15.64
C GLU A 163 11.17 -8.57 15.23
N ALA A 164 11.91 -7.49 15.41
CA ALA A 164 11.60 -6.18 14.84
C ALA A 164 12.86 -5.55 14.23
N TYR A 165 12.65 -4.57 13.36
CA TYR A 165 13.67 -3.91 12.56
C TYR A 165 13.53 -2.39 12.68
N CYS A 166 14.57 -1.75 13.20
CA CYS A 166 14.64 -0.29 13.26
C CYS A 166 15.33 0.24 11.99
N LYS A 167 14.57 0.99 11.18
CA LYS A 167 15.11 1.77 10.05
C LYS A 167 15.68 3.08 10.59
N ILE A 168 16.90 3.40 10.22
CA ILE A 168 17.56 4.67 10.53
C ILE A 168 17.86 5.35 9.19
N ASP A 169 17.47 6.60 9.03
CA ASP A 169 17.71 7.33 7.78
C ASP A 169 19.21 7.59 7.57
N GLY A 170 19.66 7.41 6.33
CA GLY A 170 21.09 7.37 5.97
C GLY A 170 21.78 6.01 6.20
N VAL A 171 21.13 5.01 6.84
CA VAL A 171 21.72 3.67 7.08
C VAL A 171 21.09 2.63 6.17
N GLN A 172 21.91 1.93 5.37
CA GLN A 172 21.41 0.94 4.38
C GLN A 172 20.93 -0.40 4.98
N THR A 173 21.29 -0.69 6.24
CA THR A 173 21.02 -1.96 6.92
C THR A 173 20.20 -1.74 8.19
N ASP A 174 18.97 -2.26 8.22
CA ASP A 174 18.10 -2.18 9.40
C ASP A 174 18.67 -2.91 10.62
N VAL A 175 18.58 -2.26 11.79
CA VAL A 175 19.01 -2.79 13.08
C VAL A 175 17.97 -3.81 13.60
N LEU A 176 18.41 -5.00 13.99
CA LEU A 176 17.56 -6.05 14.54
C LEU A 176 17.30 -5.84 16.04
N ILE A 177 16.03 -5.84 16.44
CA ILE A 177 15.57 -5.78 17.82
C ILE A 177 14.91 -7.13 18.17
N SER A 178 15.58 -7.92 19.02
CA SER A 178 15.21 -9.32 19.28
C SER A 178 14.57 -9.52 20.66
N GLY A 179 13.35 -10.03 20.67
CA GLY A 179 12.57 -10.37 21.86
C GLY A 179 11.80 -9.18 22.46
N PRO A 180 10.67 -9.43 23.15
CA PRO A 180 9.77 -8.37 23.62
C PRO A 180 10.46 -7.38 24.58
N VAL A 181 11.38 -7.86 25.42
CA VAL A 181 12.14 -7.02 26.36
C VAL A 181 13.00 -5.97 25.64
N ALA A 182 13.60 -6.31 24.49
CA ALA A 182 14.38 -5.37 23.68
C ALA A 182 13.50 -4.46 22.82
N GLN A 183 12.32 -4.93 22.40
CA GLN A 183 11.29 -4.12 21.72
C GLN A 183 10.65 -3.08 22.67
N ASN A 184 10.65 -3.35 23.99
CA ASN A 184 10.30 -2.44 25.06
C ASN A 184 9.01 -1.62 24.81
N ARG A 185 7.90 -2.34 24.61
CA ARG A 185 6.53 -1.82 24.46
C ARG A 185 6.26 -0.95 23.21
N ALA A 186 7.22 -0.88 22.27
CA ALA A 186 7.00 -0.32 20.94
C ALA A 186 6.11 -1.22 20.07
N ILE A 187 5.41 -0.62 19.11
CA ILE A 187 4.60 -1.30 18.09
C ILE A 187 5.00 -0.87 16.67
N GLU A 188 4.44 -1.56 15.67
CA GLU A 188 4.56 -1.19 14.25
C GLU A 188 4.33 0.32 14.02
N GLY A 189 5.33 0.98 13.43
CA GLY A 189 5.25 2.39 13.05
C GLY A 189 5.50 3.41 14.16
N ASP A 190 5.91 3.01 15.38
CA ASP A 190 6.38 3.96 16.39
C ASP A 190 7.75 4.55 15.98
N THR A 191 7.97 5.84 16.27
CA THR A 191 9.31 6.43 16.24
C THR A 191 9.98 6.18 17.59
N VAL A 192 11.12 5.51 17.60
CA VAL A 192 11.80 5.05 18.82
C VAL A 192 13.22 5.60 18.96
N ALA A 193 13.67 5.71 20.21
CA ALA A 193 15.08 5.91 20.54
C ALA A 193 15.73 4.56 20.86
N ILE A 194 16.81 4.22 20.15
CA ILE A 194 17.53 2.95 20.34
C ILE A 194 18.98 3.13 20.79
N VAL A 195 19.47 2.12 21.52
CA VAL A 195 20.89 1.85 21.75
C VAL A 195 21.32 0.71 20.83
N ILE A 196 22.46 0.87 20.15
CA ILE A 196 23.09 -0.18 19.33
C ILE A 196 24.01 -1.03 20.23
N ASP A 197 23.98 -2.35 20.04
CA ASP A 197 24.88 -3.27 20.74
C ASP A 197 26.30 -3.29 20.11
N PRO A 198 27.34 -3.71 20.85
CA PRO A 198 28.68 -3.89 20.27
C PRO A 198 28.72 -4.96 19.16
N PRO A 199 29.62 -4.86 18.16
CA PRO A 199 29.73 -5.82 17.04
C PRO A 199 30.01 -7.29 17.40
N SER A 200 30.30 -7.59 18.66
CA SER A 200 30.38 -8.95 19.21
C SER A 200 29.01 -9.63 19.34
N LEU A 201 27.93 -8.85 19.56
CA LEU A 201 26.56 -9.35 19.71
C LEU A 201 25.75 -9.34 18.41
N TRP A 202 26.25 -8.67 17.37
CA TRP A 202 25.58 -8.54 16.07
C TRP A 202 25.34 -9.91 15.40
N ALA A 203 24.10 -10.15 14.96
CA ALA A 203 23.66 -11.42 14.41
C ALA A 203 24.26 -11.67 13.02
N ARG A 204 24.85 -12.86 12.79
CA ARG A 204 25.34 -13.26 11.46
C ARG A 204 24.19 -13.36 10.46
N MET A 205 24.36 -12.77 9.28
CA MET A 205 23.37 -12.80 8.21
C MET A 205 23.33 -14.19 7.54
N LYS A 206 22.13 -14.63 7.14
CA LYS A 206 21.97 -15.88 6.38
C LYS A 206 22.38 -15.65 4.92
N GLY A 207 23.19 -16.55 4.37
CA GLY A 207 23.61 -16.53 2.97
C GLY A 207 25.00 -15.93 2.69
N SER A 208 25.70 -15.37 3.67
CA SER A 208 27.08 -14.91 3.52
C SER A 208 28.07 -16.09 3.52
N SER A 209 28.47 -16.56 2.34
CA SER A 209 29.57 -17.51 2.16
C SER A 209 30.91 -16.78 2.16
N GLU A 210 31.60 -16.75 3.30
CA GLU A 210 32.98 -16.24 3.38
C GLU A 210 33.97 -17.35 3.00
N THR A 211 34.62 -17.21 1.84
CA THR A 211 35.92 -17.85 1.58
C THR A 211 37.02 -16.93 2.11
N PRO A 212 37.89 -17.37 3.04
CA PRO A 212 38.89 -16.50 3.65
C PRO A 212 40.04 -16.19 2.68
N SER A 213 40.03 -14.99 2.08
CA SER A 213 41.11 -14.50 1.22
C SER A 213 42.28 -13.97 2.04
N SER A 214 43.38 -14.72 2.09
CA SER A 214 44.59 -14.36 2.84
C SER A 214 45.43 -13.28 2.13
N SER A 215 45.26 -12.01 2.50
CA SER A 215 46.15 -10.93 2.05
C SER A 215 46.20 -9.73 3.02
N ALA A 216 46.79 -9.92 4.20
CA ALA A 216 47.30 -8.86 5.05
C ALA A 216 48.66 -9.32 5.63
N SER A 217 49.73 -8.60 5.33
CA SER A 217 51.11 -9.01 5.64
C SER A 217 51.53 -8.61 7.06
N ASN A 218 52.31 -9.51 7.69
CA ASN A 218 52.89 -9.42 9.02
C ASN A 218 53.40 -8.01 9.42
N CYS A 219 53.08 -7.61 10.65
CA CYS A 219 54.11 -7.10 11.57
C CYS A 219 54.14 -8.03 12.80
N ASP A 220 55.30 -8.60 13.09
CA ASP A 220 55.49 -9.65 14.09
C ASP A 220 56.30 -9.10 15.28
N SER A 221 55.80 -9.33 16.49
CA SER A 221 56.60 -9.38 17.71
C SER A 221 55.92 -10.32 18.69
N SER A 222 56.63 -11.36 19.08
CA SER A 222 56.02 -12.64 19.45
C SER A 222 56.31 -13.03 20.90
N HIS A 223 55.40 -13.80 21.51
CA HIS A 223 55.79 -14.84 22.47
C HIS A 223 54.68 -15.90 22.59
N GLU A 224 55.04 -17.16 22.39
CA GLU A 224 54.13 -18.31 22.34
C GLU A 224 53.93 -18.96 23.71
N VAL A 225 52.80 -19.67 23.87
CA VAL A 225 52.79 -20.99 24.50
C VAL A 225 51.90 -21.92 23.67
N LEU A 226 52.49 -22.95 23.06
CA LEU A 226 51.78 -24.02 22.34
C LEU A 226 51.24 -25.08 23.31
N ILE A 227 50.06 -25.64 23.00
CA ILE A 227 49.77 -27.07 23.24
C ILE A 227 49.12 -27.63 21.97
N HIS A 228 49.63 -28.77 21.49
CA HIS A 228 49.13 -29.46 20.29
C HIS A 228 47.80 -30.18 20.50
N ALA A 229 46.98 -30.22 19.46
CA ALA A 229 46.09 -31.35 19.21
C ALA A 229 46.83 -32.43 18.38
N GLN A 230 46.52 -33.70 18.60
CA GLN A 230 47.11 -34.81 17.85
C GLN A 230 46.08 -35.94 17.66
N ASP A 231 45.77 -36.26 16.39
CA ASP A 231 44.93 -37.41 16.03
C ASP A 231 45.62 -38.75 16.32
N CYS A 232 44.82 -39.77 16.67
CA CYS A 232 45.24 -41.15 16.43
C CYS A 232 44.05 -42.12 16.31
N SER A 233 43.87 -42.71 15.12
CA SER A 233 42.84 -43.71 14.83
C SER A 233 43.42 -45.13 14.73
N LYS A 234 42.88 -46.11 15.48
CA LYS A 234 42.82 -47.57 15.15
C LYS A 234 42.34 -48.40 16.36
N GLY A 235 41.59 -49.48 16.09
CA GLY A 235 41.34 -50.55 17.08
C GLY A 235 40.08 -51.37 16.77
N LYS A 236 40.19 -52.71 16.67
CA LYS A 236 39.06 -53.64 16.52
C LYS A 236 38.90 -54.48 17.80
N GLY A 237 37.67 -54.79 18.19
CA GLY A 237 37.37 -55.77 19.23
C GLY A 237 35.89 -56.18 19.23
N LYS A 238 35.62 -57.49 19.35
CA LYS A 238 34.28 -58.04 19.58
C LYS A 238 34.16 -58.48 21.04
N VAL A 239 32.94 -58.48 21.59
CA VAL A 239 32.22 -59.60 22.25
C VAL A 239 30.94 -59.01 22.89
N ALA A 240 29.90 -59.82 23.09
CA ALA A 240 28.63 -59.43 23.69
C ALA A 240 28.34 -60.28 24.95
N LEU A 241 27.45 -59.80 25.83
CA LEU A 241 26.41 -60.57 26.56
C LEU A 241 25.70 -59.69 27.62
N ASP A 242 24.40 -59.50 27.41
CA ASP A 242 23.22 -59.54 28.32
C ASP A 242 23.22 -59.08 29.80
N CYS A 243 21.98 -58.76 30.25
CA CYS A 243 21.41 -58.62 31.61
C CYS A 243 22.00 -57.57 32.61
N ASP A 244 21.22 -56.97 33.52
CA ASP A 244 19.79 -57.15 33.85
C ASP A 244 19.06 -55.88 34.33
N HIS A 245 17.75 -55.98 34.59
CA HIS A 245 16.85 -54.90 35.04
C HIS A 245 16.96 -54.51 36.53
N ALA A 246 16.78 -53.22 36.83
CA ALA A 246 16.19 -52.76 38.09
C ALA A 246 15.42 -51.45 37.89
N SER A 247 14.09 -51.52 38.05
CA SER A 247 13.14 -50.42 37.93
C SER A 247 13.16 -49.47 39.13
N SER A 248 12.82 -48.20 38.90
CA SER A 248 12.35 -47.27 39.93
C SER A 248 10.95 -46.78 39.56
N SER A 249 10.08 -46.58 40.55
CA SER A 249 8.62 -46.47 40.37
C SER A 249 8.03 -45.18 40.96
N ASN A 250 6.78 -44.91 40.57
CA ASN A 250 5.82 -43.98 41.17
C ASN A 250 5.93 -42.47 40.89
N ASN A 251 5.23 -42.04 39.84
CA ASN A 251 4.02 -41.21 39.91
C ASN A 251 3.95 -40.05 40.95
N MET A 252 3.94 -38.82 40.43
CA MET A 252 2.89 -37.81 40.66
C MET A 252 2.62 -37.14 39.31
N VAL A 253 1.44 -37.22 38.68
CA VAL A 253 0.11 -36.70 39.09
C VAL A 253 0.10 -35.17 39.14
N LEU A 254 -0.73 -34.59 38.27
CA LEU A 254 -0.90 -33.16 38.01
C LEU A 254 -2.28 -32.74 38.50
N LEU A 255 -2.41 -31.60 39.21
CA LEU A 255 -3.67 -30.84 39.30
C LEU A 255 -3.42 -29.38 39.77
N ASP A 256 -4.49 -28.58 39.66
CA ASP A 256 -4.46 -27.13 39.50
C ASP A 256 -4.46 -26.28 40.80
N ASP A 257 -4.23 -24.98 40.57
CA ASP A 257 -4.78 -23.81 41.26
C ASP A 257 -4.64 -23.57 42.79
N ILE A 258 -3.97 -22.45 43.06
CA ILE A 258 -4.36 -21.36 43.98
C ILE A 258 -4.75 -21.73 45.42
N MET A 259 -3.85 -21.40 46.37
CA MET A 259 -4.12 -20.42 47.45
C MET A 259 -2.86 -20.14 48.28
N CYS A 260 -2.67 -18.87 48.69
CA CYS A 260 -1.64 -18.50 49.65
C CYS A 260 -2.23 -18.44 51.07
N TYR A 261 -1.66 -19.20 52.01
CA TYR A 261 -1.85 -19.00 53.44
C TYR A 261 -0.50 -19.09 54.17
N HIS A 262 -0.09 -18.00 54.82
CA HIS A 262 1.04 -18.05 55.75
C HIS A 262 0.64 -18.75 57.06
N LYS A 263 1.55 -19.58 57.59
CA LYS A 263 1.67 -19.81 59.03
C LYS A 263 3.14 -20.01 59.41
N SER A 264 3.46 -19.69 60.67
CA SER A 264 4.82 -19.36 61.10
C SER A 264 5.22 -20.05 62.40
N SER A 265 6.40 -20.67 62.40
CA SER A 265 7.18 -21.09 63.59
C SER A 265 8.58 -21.49 63.08
N SER A 266 9.72 -20.91 63.50
CA SER A 266 10.34 -20.90 64.84
C SER A 266 10.62 -22.32 65.39
N GLY A 267 11.83 -22.72 65.77
CA GLY A 267 13.15 -22.02 65.76
C GLY A 267 14.23 -22.87 66.48
N GLY A 268 15.47 -22.38 66.60
CA GLY A 268 16.61 -23.09 67.22
C GLY A 268 17.60 -23.61 66.16
N VAL A 269 18.79 -23.05 65.88
CA VAL A 269 19.97 -22.61 66.68
C VAL A 269 21.11 -23.65 66.66
N ALA A 270 22.17 -23.32 65.89
CA ALA A 270 23.62 -23.63 66.08
C ALA A 270 24.08 -25.12 66.18
N SER A 271 25.30 -25.55 65.79
CA SER A 271 26.52 -24.91 65.21
C SER A 271 27.55 -26.03 64.87
N ASP A 272 28.49 -25.93 63.92
CA ASP A 272 28.64 -25.06 62.73
C ASP A 272 29.76 -25.62 61.79
N ASN A 273 30.17 -24.84 60.77
CA ASN A 273 31.11 -25.14 59.66
C ASN A 273 30.48 -25.98 58.50
N GLY A 274 30.71 -25.67 57.21
CA GLY A 274 31.51 -24.53 56.70
C GLY A 274 31.73 -24.48 55.17
N HIS A 275 30.79 -24.92 54.33
CA HIS A 275 30.91 -24.79 52.86
C HIS A 275 29.58 -24.48 52.14
N ALA A 276 29.44 -23.24 51.66
CA ALA A 276 28.50 -22.78 50.62
C ALA A 276 29.24 -21.66 49.84
N SER A 277 29.19 -21.56 48.50
CA SER A 277 28.01 -21.34 47.64
C SER A 277 27.25 -20.03 47.94
N ALA A 278 27.93 -18.90 47.75
CA ALA A 278 27.30 -17.64 47.34
C ALA A 278 27.28 -17.63 45.79
N VAL A 279 26.18 -17.33 45.08
CA VAL A 279 25.33 -16.13 45.14
C VAL A 279 26.13 -14.88 44.77
N LEU A 280 25.89 -14.36 43.56
CA LEU A 280 26.37 -13.05 43.10
C LEU A 280 25.16 -12.19 42.74
N ASP A 281 24.73 -11.37 43.70
CA ASP A 281 23.82 -10.26 43.43
C ASP A 281 24.53 -9.20 42.59
N TYR A 282 23.93 -8.78 41.48
CA TYR A 282 24.38 -7.63 40.70
C TYR A 282 23.70 -6.35 41.18
N ASN A 283 23.95 -5.99 42.44
CA ASN A 283 23.57 -4.70 42.99
C ASN A 283 24.62 -3.66 42.57
N ASN A 284 24.28 -2.81 41.59
CA ASN A 284 25.28 -2.04 40.84
C ASN A 284 25.16 -0.53 41.10
N ASN A 285 26.00 -0.01 42.01
CA ASN A 285 26.18 1.44 42.18
C ASN A 285 27.62 1.82 42.51
N CYS A 286 28.23 2.63 41.63
CA CYS A 286 29.46 3.42 41.80
C CYS A 286 30.71 2.77 42.43
N CYS A 287 31.68 2.43 41.56
CA CYS A 287 33.09 2.76 41.80
C CYS A 287 33.70 3.32 40.50
N ASN A 288 34.06 4.61 40.51
CA ASN A 288 34.88 5.20 39.45
C ASN A 288 36.32 4.70 39.59
N ASN A 289 36.87 4.11 38.53
CA ASN A 289 38.32 4.14 38.30
C ASN A 289 38.58 4.06 36.80
N GLY A 290 39.37 5.01 36.28
CA GLY A 290 39.56 5.19 34.85
C GLY A 290 40.71 4.35 34.31
N TYR A 291 40.45 3.58 33.26
CA TYR A 291 41.48 3.14 32.32
C TYR A 291 41.28 3.84 30.98
N GLN A 292 41.88 5.02 30.83
CA GLN A 292 42.05 5.64 29.51
C GLN A 292 43.11 4.85 28.75
N GLN A 293 42.72 4.09 27.73
CA GLN A 293 43.63 3.78 26.63
C GLN A 293 43.68 5.01 25.71
N ASN A 294 44.74 5.80 25.85
CA ASN A 294 45.01 6.94 25.00
C ASN A 294 45.42 6.48 23.59
N PHE A 295 44.43 6.27 22.72
CA PHE A 295 44.66 6.38 21.27
C PHE A 295 44.75 7.86 20.89
N GLY A 296 45.69 8.19 20.01
CA GLY A 296 46.16 9.57 19.80
C GLY A 296 45.07 10.55 19.35
N ASP A 297 45.08 11.74 19.96
CA ASP A 297 44.13 12.81 19.67
C ASP A 297 44.38 13.41 18.27
N SER A 298 43.45 13.15 17.34
CA SER A 298 43.47 13.72 16.00
C SER A 298 42.08 13.91 15.42
N ARG A 299 41.51 15.09 15.74
CA ARG A 299 40.58 15.87 14.89
C ARG A 299 39.41 15.12 14.22
N GLY A 300 38.27 15.09 14.90
CA GLY A 300 36.96 14.92 14.26
C GLY A 300 35.98 14.12 15.09
N SER A 301 35.00 14.79 15.69
CA SER A 301 33.90 14.10 16.38
C SER A 301 32.95 13.46 15.36
N MET A 302 33.27 12.25 14.90
CA MET A 302 32.38 11.48 14.05
C MET A 302 31.06 11.23 14.77
N SER A 303 29.94 11.55 14.11
CA SER A 303 28.59 11.28 14.61
C SER A 303 28.37 9.77 14.80
N LEU A 304 27.41 9.38 15.65
CA LEU A 304 27.04 7.97 15.82
C LEU A 304 26.62 7.33 14.48
N LEU A 305 25.96 8.09 13.61
CA LEU A 305 25.54 7.63 12.29
C LEU A 305 26.76 7.24 11.44
N ALA A 306 27.78 8.11 11.38
CA ALA A 306 29.02 7.82 10.66
C ALA A 306 29.75 6.60 11.26
N LYS A 307 29.87 6.53 12.59
CA LYS A 307 30.47 5.38 13.29
C LYS A 307 29.73 4.07 13.00
N LEU A 308 28.40 4.08 13.01
CA LEU A 308 27.57 2.91 12.69
C LEU A 308 27.76 2.46 11.24
N CYS A 309 27.75 3.40 10.29
CA CYS A 309 28.00 3.08 8.89
C CYS A 309 29.40 2.49 8.67
N SER A 310 30.45 3.06 9.29
CA SER A 310 31.80 2.46 9.26
C SER A 310 31.85 1.04 9.84
N LEU A 311 31.17 0.79 10.96
CA LEU A 311 31.10 -0.56 11.56
C LEU A 311 30.31 -1.55 10.71
N ILE A 312 29.27 -1.13 10.00
CA ILE A 312 28.53 -1.96 9.04
C ILE A 312 29.44 -2.33 7.85
N SER A 313 30.22 -1.38 7.33
CA SER A 313 31.21 -1.64 6.28
C SER A 313 32.36 -2.56 6.72
N LEU A 314 32.73 -2.54 8.00
CA LEU A 314 33.74 -3.43 8.58
C LEU A 314 33.23 -4.87 8.83
N TYR A 315 31.91 -5.06 8.99
CA TYR A 315 31.31 -6.37 9.28
C TYR A 315 30.13 -6.69 8.34
N PRO A 316 30.35 -6.78 7.01
CA PRO A 316 29.27 -6.94 6.03
C PRO A 316 28.46 -8.24 6.13
N SER A 317 28.99 -9.27 6.81
CA SER A 317 28.30 -10.53 7.11
C SER A 317 27.49 -10.51 8.41
N LYS A 318 27.47 -9.39 9.15
CA LYS A 318 26.73 -9.21 10.39
C LYS A 318 25.67 -8.10 10.27
N ARG A 319 24.51 -8.33 10.89
CA ARG A 319 23.47 -7.31 11.06
C ARG A 319 23.60 -6.66 12.44
N PRO A 320 23.62 -5.32 12.54
CA PRO A 320 23.54 -4.63 13.83
C PRO A 320 22.34 -5.07 14.66
N THR A 321 22.54 -5.22 15.96
CA THR A 321 21.45 -5.43 16.93
C THR A 321 21.31 -4.23 17.87
N GLY A 322 20.17 -4.12 18.54
CA GLY A 322 19.96 -3.10 19.56
C GLY A 322 18.69 -3.28 20.36
N LYS A 323 18.36 -2.25 21.15
CA LYS A 323 17.18 -2.23 22.04
C LYS A 323 16.55 -0.83 22.13
N VAL A 324 15.23 -0.81 22.27
CA VAL A 324 14.43 0.41 22.47
C VAL A 324 14.55 0.89 23.92
N VAL A 325 14.92 2.15 24.11
CA VAL A 325 15.03 2.78 25.44
C VAL A 325 13.96 3.84 25.70
N ALA A 326 13.30 4.35 24.66
CA ALA A 326 12.12 5.20 24.75
C ALA A 326 11.33 5.17 23.43
N ILE A 327 10.03 5.44 23.50
CA ILE A 327 9.19 5.79 22.35
C ILE A 327 9.16 7.33 22.30
N ILE A 328 9.46 7.90 21.13
CA ILE A 328 9.55 9.35 20.90
C ILE A 328 8.20 9.86 20.40
N GLU A 329 7.69 9.24 19.33
CA GLU A 329 6.37 9.50 18.77
C GLU A 329 5.61 8.17 18.71
N ARG A 330 4.33 8.21 19.09
CA ARG A 330 3.42 7.05 19.07
C ARG A 330 2.78 6.94 17.69
N SER A 331 2.73 5.73 17.12
CA SER A 331 2.08 5.50 15.83
C SER A 331 0.56 5.66 15.91
N ALA A 332 -0.06 6.21 14.87
CA ALA A 332 -1.52 6.22 14.68
C ALA A 332 -2.12 4.81 14.62
N ARG A 333 -1.33 3.80 14.23
CA ARG A 333 -1.66 2.36 14.33
C ARG A 333 -1.99 1.90 15.77
N ARG A 334 -1.77 2.72 16.80
CA ARG A 334 -2.25 2.47 18.18
C ARG A 334 -3.76 2.73 18.36
N GLU A 335 -4.34 3.66 17.60
CA GLU A 335 -5.78 3.96 17.67
C GLU A 335 -6.61 3.08 16.71
N ASN A 336 -5.99 2.61 15.62
CA ASN A 336 -6.65 1.96 14.49
C ASN A 336 -6.36 0.45 14.42
N VAL A 337 -6.57 -0.28 15.51
CA VAL A 337 -6.43 -1.75 15.58
C VAL A 337 -7.77 -2.41 15.28
N VAL A 338 -7.78 -3.50 14.51
CA VAL A 338 -8.95 -4.36 14.32
C VAL A 338 -8.67 -5.76 14.88
N GLY A 339 -9.70 -6.45 15.35
CA GLY A 339 -9.56 -7.82 15.86
C GLY A 339 -10.87 -8.46 16.30
N PHE A 340 -10.73 -9.62 16.94
CA PHE A 340 -11.83 -10.43 17.48
C PHE A 340 -11.72 -10.54 19.01
N LEU A 341 -12.86 -10.57 19.70
CA LEU A 341 -12.92 -10.72 21.17
C LEU A 341 -13.09 -12.19 21.56
N SER A 342 -12.19 -12.76 22.37
CA SER A 342 -12.46 -14.06 23.00
C SER A 342 -13.22 -13.91 24.31
N ILE A 343 -14.38 -14.56 24.38
CA ILE A 343 -15.32 -14.57 25.51
C ILE A 343 -15.35 -15.92 26.23
N LYS A 344 -14.91 -17.02 25.60
CA LYS A 344 -14.92 -18.38 26.17
C LYS A 344 -14.32 -18.44 27.58
N GLN A 345 -13.19 -17.77 27.81
CA GLN A 345 -12.53 -17.70 29.12
C GLN A 345 -13.35 -16.89 30.16
N TRP A 346 -14.02 -15.83 29.73
CA TRP A 346 -14.88 -15.00 30.60
C TRP A 346 -16.17 -15.72 30.97
N LEU A 347 -16.81 -16.43 30.03
CA LEU A 347 -18.01 -17.23 30.30
C LEU A 347 -17.73 -18.36 31.31
N ALA A 348 -16.63 -19.10 31.13
CA ALA A 348 -16.17 -20.09 32.11
C ALA A 348 -15.95 -19.46 33.50
N SER A 349 -15.31 -18.29 33.55
CA SER A 349 -15.10 -17.51 34.78
C SER A 349 -16.40 -16.96 35.40
N ARG A 350 -17.41 -16.64 34.59
CA ARG A 350 -18.72 -16.18 35.04
C ARG A 350 -19.49 -17.32 35.71
N ASP A 351 -19.44 -18.51 35.14
CA ASP A 351 -20.24 -19.64 35.62
C ASP A 351 -19.61 -20.32 36.85
N THR A 352 -18.29 -20.26 37.05
CA THR A 352 -17.67 -20.58 38.34
C THR A 352 -18.05 -19.57 39.43
N ARG A 353 -18.06 -18.25 39.14
CA ARG A 353 -18.56 -17.22 40.07
C ARG A 353 -20.05 -17.42 40.42
N LYS A 354 -20.91 -17.76 39.44
CA LYS A 354 -22.32 -18.11 39.69
C LYS A 354 -22.48 -19.36 40.58
N LYS A 355 -21.66 -20.40 40.36
CA LYS A 355 -21.63 -21.60 41.23
C LYS A 355 -21.18 -21.27 42.66
N ASN A 356 -20.24 -20.34 42.83
CA ASN A 356 -19.70 -19.97 44.15
C ASN A 356 -20.60 -18.98 44.92
N SER A 357 -21.25 -18.02 44.26
CA SER A 357 -22.23 -17.12 44.90
C SER A 357 -23.43 -17.88 45.48
N ARG A 358 -23.86 -18.97 44.85
CA ARG A 358 -24.87 -19.90 45.41
C ARG A 358 -24.46 -20.59 46.73
N LYS A 359 -23.18 -20.51 47.15
CA LYS A 359 -22.72 -20.98 48.47
C LYS A 359 -22.56 -19.83 49.48
N ASN A 360 -22.18 -18.63 49.05
CA ASN A 360 -21.95 -17.48 49.92
C ASN A 360 -23.02 -16.40 49.69
N ASN A 361 -24.02 -16.37 50.57
CA ASN A 361 -25.27 -15.62 50.43
C ASN A 361 -25.15 -14.08 50.61
N LYS A 362 -23.99 -13.47 50.30
CA LYS A 362 -23.68 -12.04 50.51
C LYS A 362 -22.72 -11.44 49.46
N SER A 363 -23.06 -11.54 48.17
CA SER A 363 -22.64 -10.57 47.16
C SER A 363 -23.43 -10.75 45.85
N HIS A 364 -23.89 -9.64 45.25
CA HIS A 364 -24.15 -9.64 43.81
C HIS A 364 -22.79 -9.76 43.09
N PRO A 365 -22.66 -10.63 42.06
CA PRO A 365 -21.45 -10.65 41.26
C PRO A 365 -21.39 -9.38 40.41
N ASP A 366 -20.42 -8.50 40.67
CA ASP A 366 -20.16 -7.35 39.81
C ASP A 366 -19.74 -7.81 38.42
N LEU A 367 -20.63 -7.67 37.44
CA LEU A 367 -20.43 -8.08 36.05
C LEU A 367 -19.34 -7.26 35.35
N ASN A 368 -19.03 -6.06 35.85
CA ASN A 368 -17.95 -5.21 35.35
C ASN A 368 -16.55 -5.71 35.73
N SER A 369 -16.45 -6.62 36.72
CA SER A 369 -15.17 -7.14 37.26
C SER A 369 -14.54 -8.23 36.37
N GLY A 370 -14.25 -7.90 35.12
CA GLY A 370 -13.64 -8.82 34.15
C GLY A 370 -12.94 -8.14 32.99
N PHE A 371 -12.19 -8.94 32.24
CA PHE A 371 -11.50 -8.57 31.01
C PHE A 371 -11.79 -9.62 29.93
N LEU A 372 -11.82 -9.20 28.68
CA LEU A 372 -11.76 -10.05 27.49
C LEU A 372 -10.37 -9.97 26.85
N LEU A 373 -10.04 -10.97 26.03
CA LEU A 373 -8.78 -11.00 25.28
C LEU A 373 -9.05 -10.72 23.80
N LEU A 374 -8.63 -9.55 23.33
CA LEU A 374 -8.70 -9.18 21.91
C LEU A 374 -7.51 -9.79 21.15
N THR A 375 -7.77 -10.43 20.01
CA THR A 375 -6.76 -10.92 19.08
C THR A 375 -6.83 -10.08 17.80
N SER A 376 -5.75 -9.36 17.51
CA SER A 376 -5.60 -8.49 16.33
C SER A 376 -5.70 -9.27 15.02
N THR A 377 -6.26 -8.65 13.97
CA THR A 377 -6.18 -9.10 12.57
C THR A 377 -4.74 -9.11 12.08
N ASP A 378 -4.00 -8.05 12.40
CA ASP A 378 -2.59 -7.85 12.05
C ASP A 378 -1.68 -8.61 13.05
N PRO A 379 -0.89 -9.62 12.61
CA PRO A 379 -0.04 -10.44 13.49
C PRO A 379 1.20 -9.70 14.02
N ARG A 380 1.48 -8.47 13.57
CA ARG A 380 2.52 -7.61 14.15
C ARG A 380 2.16 -7.16 15.57
N PHE A 381 0.86 -7.11 15.91
CA PHE A 381 0.41 -6.81 17.25
C PHE A 381 0.45 -8.03 18.17
N THR A 382 0.60 -7.78 19.46
CA THR A 382 0.27 -8.77 20.48
C THR A 382 -1.24 -8.76 20.74
N LYS A 383 -1.76 -9.79 21.40
CA LYS A 383 -3.13 -9.76 21.96
C LYS A 383 -3.27 -8.60 22.95
N MET A 384 -4.51 -8.20 23.28
CA MET A 384 -4.76 -7.02 24.13
C MET A 384 -5.82 -7.32 25.20
N MET A 385 -5.68 -6.73 26.38
CA MET A 385 -6.62 -6.87 27.49
C MET A 385 -7.71 -5.79 27.38
N VAL A 386 -8.96 -6.19 27.15
CA VAL A 386 -10.10 -5.27 27.07
C VAL A 386 -10.94 -5.37 28.35
N PRO A 387 -10.99 -4.34 29.21
CA PRO A 387 -11.87 -4.35 30.38
C PRO A 387 -13.34 -4.41 29.97
N VAL A 388 -14.14 -5.26 30.61
CA VAL A 388 -15.59 -5.41 30.30
C VAL A 388 -16.35 -4.11 30.54
N ARG A 389 -15.94 -3.34 31.55
CA ARG A 389 -16.45 -1.99 31.86
C ARG A 389 -16.22 -0.92 30.76
N SER A 390 -15.44 -1.23 29.73
CA SER A 390 -15.12 -0.33 28.61
C SER A 390 -15.44 -0.97 27.26
N LEU A 391 -16.37 -1.93 27.24
CA LEU A 391 -17.01 -2.40 26.01
C LEU A 391 -18.18 -1.46 25.65
N PRO A 392 -18.47 -1.23 24.36
CA PRO A 392 -19.72 -0.64 23.93
C PRO A 392 -20.93 -1.40 24.48
N GLU A 393 -21.98 -0.67 24.85
CA GLU A 393 -23.17 -1.24 25.51
C GLU A 393 -23.87 -2.31 24.64
N SER A 394 -23.75 -2.21 23.31
CA SER A 394 -24.20 -3.21 22.33
C SER A 394 -23.52 -4.58 22.51
N ILE A 395 -22.20 -4.61 22.72
CA ILE A 395 -21.45 -5.84 23.02
C ILE A 395 -21.79 -6.32 24.43
N LYS A 396 -21.81 -5.40 25.40
CA LYS A 396 -22.06 -5.72 26.82
C LYS A 396 -23.41 -6.39 27.03
N ASN A 397 -24.49 -5.87 26.45
CA ASN A 397 -25.83 -6.47 26.53
C ASN A 397 -25.87 -7.90 25.96
N ARG A 398 -25.21 -8.14 24.82
CA ARG A 398 -25.09 -9.48 24.21
C ARG A 398 -24.23 -10.42 25.06
N LEU A 399 -23.15 -9.92 25.66
CA LEU A 399 -22.26 -10.68 26.56
C LEU A 399 -22.96 -11.07 27.87
N GLU A 400 -23.81 -10.19 28.41
CA GLU A 400 -24.66 -10.49 29.57
C GLU A 400 -25.70 -11.56 29.23
N ALA A 401 -26.39 -11.44 28.09
CA ALA A 401 -27.28 -12.48 27.55
C ALA A 401 -26.56 -13.83 27.30
N GLY A 402 -25.24 -13.80 27.07
CA GLY A 402 -24.42 -14.99 26.81
C GLY A 402 -24.34 -15.38 25.33
N ASP A 403 -24.55 -14.42 24.43
CA ASP A 403 -24.42 -14.59 22.99
C ASP A 403 -22.98 -14.98 22.61
N LEU A 404 -22.84 -16.10 21.89
CA LEU A 404 -21.54 -16.61 21.43
C LEU A 404 -21.05 -15.97 20.13
N THR A 405 -21.92 -15.29 19.38
CA THR A 405 -21.56 -14.67 18.08
C THR A 405 -20.63 -13.46 18.23
N ILE A 406 -20.40 -12.99 19.46
CA ILE A 406 -19.40 -11.94 19.75
C ILE A 406 -17.97 -12.41 19.40
N GLU A 407 -17.66 -13.71 19.45
CA GLU A 407 -16.33 -14.18 19.00
C GLU A 407 -16.13 -14.10 17.49
N SER A 408 -17.23 -14.09 16.70
CA SER A 408 -17.22 -13.89 15.25
C SER A 408 -17.34 -12.41 14.82
N ASP A 409 -17.57 -11.49 15.76
CA ASP A 409 -17.68 -10.07 15.44
C ASP A 409 -16.30 -9.41 15.28
N LEU A 410 -16.15 -8.69 14.18
CA LEU A 410 -14.98 -7.90 13.85
C LEU A 410 -15.12 -6.51 14.52
N VAL A 411 -14.21 -6.19 15.45
CA VAL A 411 -14.27 -4.97 16.25
C VAL A 411 -13.02 -4.10 16.06
N ALA A 412 -13.21 -2.80 16.10
CA ALA A 412 -12.11 -1.84 16.21
C ALA A 412 -11.76 -1.59 17.68
N ALA A 413 -10.49 -1.40 17.97
CA ALA A 413 -10.00 -1.08 19.29
C ALA A 413 -8.75 -0.18 19.23
N LYS A 414 -8.48 0.47 20.36
CA LYS A 414 -7.27 1.26 20.57
C LYS A 414 -6.47 0.85 21.79
N VAL A 415 -5.15 0.95 21.68
CA VAL A 415 -4.17 0.68 22.73
C VAL A 415 -4.14 1.85 23.71
N VAL A 416 -4.75 1.69 24.89
CA VAL A 416 -4.87 2.74 25.91
C VAL A 416 -3.57 2.92 26.68
N ASP A 417 -3.03 1.82 27.20
CA ASP A 417 -1.80 1.83 28.01
C ASP A 417 -1.00 0.53 27.88
N TRP A 418 0.31 0.62 28.16
CA TRP A 418 1.17 -0.53 28.35
C TRP A 418 2.13 -0.26 29.52
N ALA A 419 1.66 -0.51 30.74
CA ALA A 419 2.47 -0.47 31.96
C ALA A 419 3.60 -1.54 31.96
N GLU A 420 4.69 -1.27 32.67
CA GLU A 420 5.90 -2.11 32.63
C GLU A 420 5.78 -3.45 33.39
N GLU A 421 4.80 -3.56 34.29
CA GLU A 421 4.42 -4.82 34.97
C GLU A 421 3.44 -5.68 34.15
N ARG A 422 3.00 -5.24 32.97
CA ARG A 422 2.06 -5.99 32.12
C ARG A 422 2.73 -6.50 30.85
N TYR A 423 2.76 -7.82 30.69
CA TYR A 423 3.22 -8.46 29.45
C TYR A 423 2.34 -8.11 28.22
N ILE A 424 1.07 -7.76 28.46
CA ILE A 424 0.02 -7.51 27.45
C ILE A 424 -0.52 -6.09 27.66
N PRO A 425 -0.70 -5.27 26.60
CA PRO A 425 -1.26 -3.92 26.71
C PRO A 425 -2.76 -3.94 27.01
N ASP A 426 -3.26 -2.85 27.61
CA ASP A 426 -4.69 -2.59 27.80
C ASP A 426 -5.26 -1.88 26.57
N ALA A 427 -6.46 -2.28 26.15
CA ALA A 427 -7.16 -1.72 25.01
C ALA A 427 -8.63 -1.41 25.29
N CYS A 428 -9.21 -0.50 24.53
CA CYS A 428 -10.62 -0.15 24.55
C CYS A 428 -11.24 -0.41 23.16
N VAL A 429 -12.37 -1.11 23.11
CA VAL A 429 -13.13 -1.29 21.85
C VAL A 429 -13.88 0.00 21.56
N THR A 430 -13.82 0.46 20.30
CA THR A 430 -14.40 1.74 19.86
C THR A 430 -15.67 1.53 19.03
N GLN A 431 -15.69 0.54 18.14
CA GLN A 431 -16.83 0.22 17.27
C GLN A 431 -16.85 -1.26 16.86
N VAL A 432 -17.97 -1.70 16.29
CA VAL A 432 -18.18 -3.06 15.75
C VAL A 432 -18.56 -2.91 14.28
N PHE A 433 -17.92 -3.66 13.37
CA PHE A 433 -18.20 -3.57 11.93
C PHE A 433 -19.29 -4.55 11.48
N GLY A 434 -19.32 -5.74 12.08
CA GLY A 434 -20.17 -6.86 11.65
C GLY A 434 -19.46 -8.18 11.92
N ARG A 435 -19.89 -9.26 11.26
CA ARG A 435 -19.20 -10.56 11.35
C ARG A 435 -17.93 -10.56 10.50
N GLY A 436 -16.89 -11.23 10.95
CA GLY A 436 -15.64 -11.35 10.18
C GLY A 436 -15.77 -12.17 8.90
N SER A 437 -16.86 -12.91 8.69
CA SER A 437 -17.19 -13.56 7.42
C SER A 437 -17.85 -12.66 6.37
N ASP A 438 -18.32 -11.46 6.75
CA ASP A 438 -19.00 -10.51 5.87
C ASP A 438 -17.99 -9.63 5.12
N VAL A 439 -18.19 -9.51 3.80
CA VAL A 439 -17.33 -8.76 2.88
C VAL A 439 -17.38 -7.27 3.19
N GLU A 440 -18.56 -6.70 3.50
CA GLU A 440 -18.66 -5.27 3.79
C GLU A 440 -18.10 -4.91 5.17
N ALA A 441 -18.28 -5.78 6.18
CA ALA A 441 -17.61 -5.64 7.47
C ALA A 441 -16.07 -5.69 7.35
N GLN A 442 -15.54 -6.59 6.52
CA GLN A 442 -14.10 -6.66 6.21
C GLN A 442 -13.62 -5.42 5.44
N ILE A 443 -14.38 -4.91 4.46
CA ILE A 443 -14.04 -3.67 3.75
C ILE A 443 -14.03 -2.47 4.71
N ALA A 444 -15.03 -2.32 5.58
CA ALA A 444 -15.09 -1.26 6.58
C ALA A 444 -13.88 -1.31 7.54
N ALA A 445 -13.50 -2.50 8.00
CA ALA A 445 -12.30 -2.72 8.79
C ALA A 445 -11.00 -2.36 8.04
N ILE A 446 -10.85 -2.78 6.78
CA ILE A 446 -9.68 -2.48 5.93
C ILE A 446 -9.52 -0.97 5.71
N LEU A 447 -10.64 -0.26 5.50
CA LEU A 447 -10.66 1.20 5.37
C LEU A 447 -10.24 1.89 6.68
N PHE A 448 -10.80 1.46 7.81
CA PHE A 448 -10.45 1.97 9.14
C PHE A 448 -8.98 1.72 9.52
N GLU A 449 -8.45 0.51 9.30
CA GLU A 449 -7.03 0.17 9.55
C GLU A 449 -6.04 1.08 8.80
N ASN A 450 -6.47 1.67 7.68
CA ASN A 450 -5.67 2.52 6.80
C ASN A 450 -6.13 3.98 6.80
N GLU A 451 -6.96 4.39 7.77
CA GLU A 451 -7.47 5.76 7.94
C GLU A 451 -8.17 6.30 6.68
N ILE A 452 -8.73 5.44 5.83
CA ILE A 452 -9.48 5.87 4.65
C ILE A 452 -10.86 6.35 5.10
N ASP A 453 -11.07 7.66 5.08
CA ASP A 453 -12.40 8.23 5.22
C ASP A 453 -13.32 7.74 4.08
N ALA A 454 -14.48 7.23 4.50
CA ALA A 454 -15.55 6.73 3.66
C ALA A 454 -16.89 7.40 4.00
N ALA A 455 -16.88 8.44 4.83
CA ALA A 455 -18.05 9.27 5.12
C ALA A 455 -18.45 10.12 3.91
N GLU A 456 -19.74 10.43 3.85
CA GLU A 456 -20.34 11.36 2.92
C GLU A 456 -19.78 12.78 3.12
N PHE A 457 -19.75 13.58 2.05
CA PHE A 457 -19.26 14.95 2.09
C PHE A 457 -20.16 15.83 2.95
N SER A 458 -19.57 16.72 3.76
CA SER A 458 -20.35 17.59 4.66
C SER A 458 -21.22 18.58 3.87
N PRO A 459 -22.33 19.08 4.45
CA PRO A 459 -23.13 20.13 3.83
C PRO A 459 -22.33 21.39 3.47
N GLU A 460 -21.25 21.68 4.20
CA GLU A 460 -20.34 22.79 3.93
C GLU A 460 -19.53 22.54 2.63
N VAL A 461 -18.99 21.33 2.45
CA VAL A 461 -18.32 20.91 1.21
C VAL A 461 -19.29 20.95 0.03
N LEU A 462 -20.51 20.42 0.19
CA LEU A 462 -21.54 20.40 -0.85
C LEU A 462 -22.02 21.83 -1.20
N SER A 463 -22.03 22.76 -0.23
CA SER A 463 -22.36 24.17 -0.48
C SER A 463 -21.34 24.93 -1.34
N CYS A 464 -20.13 24.36 -1.53
CA CYS A 464 -19.12 24.92 -2.43
C CYS A 464 -19.38 24.57 -3.92
N LEU A 465 -20.33 23.66 -4.21
CA LEU A 465 -20.63 23.23 -5.57
C LEU A 465 -21.48 24.28 -6.34
N PRO A 466 -21.29 24.43 -7.67
CA PRO A 466 -22.14 25.30 -8.45
C PRO A 466 -23.56 24.74 -8.60
N ALA A 467 -24.54 25.63 -8.80
CA ALA A 467 -25.93 25.23 -9.04
C ALA A 467 -26.09 24.36 -10.30
N ILE A 468 -27.00 23.39 -10.24
CA ILE A 468 -27.30 22.42 -11.30
C ILE A 468 -28.68 22.74 -11.91
N PRO A 469 -28.86 22.73 -13.24
CA PRO A 469 -27.86 22.44 -14.28
C PRO A 469 -26.81 23.55 -14.39
N TRP A 470 -25.57 23.14 -14.61
CA TRP A 470 -24.44 24.05 -14.83
C TRP A 470 -24.02 24.03 -16.30
N GLU A 471 -23.79 25.23 -16.84
CA GLU A 471 -23.25 25.45 -18.18
C GLU A 471 -22.01 26.35 -18.10
N VAL A 472 -21.15 26.29 -19.11
CA VAL A 472 -19.92 27.10 -19.16
C VAL A 472 -20.30 28.60 -19.20
N PRO A 473 -19.88 29.44 -18.24
CA PRO A 473 -20.26 30.85 -18.21
C PRO A 473 -19.71 31.62 -19.42
N GLN A 474 -20.47 32.58 -19.94
CA GLN A 474 -20.09 33.38 -21.13
C GLN A 474 -18.68 33.99 -21.02
N LYS A 475 -18.29 34.44 -19.82
CA LYS A 475 -16.97 35.00 -19.52
C LYS A 475 -15.82 34.02 -19.76
N GLU A 476 -16.02 32.72 -19.60
CA GLU A 476 -14.96 31.74 -19.85
C GLU A 476 -14.66 31.61 -21.35
N PHE A 477 -15.64 31.82 -22.24
CA PHE A 477 -15.41 31.86 -23.70
C PHE A 477 -14.59 33.07 -24.16
N GLU A 478 -14.50 34.13 -23.35
CA GLU A 478 -13.66 35.30 -23.61
C GLU A 478 -12.22 35.12 -23.10
N ASN A 479 -12.05 34.33 -22.02
CA ASN A 479 -10.76 34.15 -21.33
C ASN A 479 -10.04 32.85 -21.70
N ARG A 480 -10.71 31.91 -22.36
CA ARG A 480 -10.17 30.60 -22.77
C ARG A 480 -10.16 30.43 -24.28
N ARG A 481 -9.25 29.59 -24.76
CA ARG A 481 -9.24 29.18 -26.17
C ARG A 481 -10.34 28.16 -26.43
N ASP A 482 -11.31 28.51 -27.26
CA ASP A 482 -12.32 27.58 -27.76
C ASP A 482 -11.69 26.53 -28.70
N LEU A 483 -11.93 25.26 -28.41
CA LEU A 483 -11.46 24.09 -29.16
C LEU A 483 -12.62 23.15 -29.54
N ARG A 484 -13.89 23.54 -29.35
CA ARG A 484 -15.07 22.70 -29.60
C ARG A 484 -15.24 22.26 -31.07
N SER A 485 -14.48 22.86 -31.98
CA SER A 485 -14.38 22.48 -33.40
C SER A 485 -13.35 21.38 -33.70
N LEU A 486 -12.54 20.97 -32.73
CA LEU A 486 -11.54 19.90 -32.89
C LEU A 486 -12.12 18.52 -32.59
N CYS A 487 -11.61 17.49 -33.27
CA CYS A 487 -11.93 16.09 -32.95
C CYS A 487 -11.21 15.68 -31.65
N VAL A 488 -11.88 15.92 -30.52
CA VAL A 488 -11.43 15.60 -29.16
C VAL A 488 -12.21 14.39 -28.65
N PHE A 489 -11.56 13.36 -28.09
CA PHE A 489 -12.21 12.18 -27.52
C PHE A 489 -11.44 11.63 -26.30
N THR A 490 -12.09 10.82 -25.47
CA THR A 490 -11.45 10.15 -24.31
C THR A 490 -11.19 8.66 -24.60
N VAL A 491 -10.26 8.03 -23.87
CA VAL A 491 -9.90 6.60 -24.03
C VAL A 491 -9.65 5.97 -22.65
N ASP A 492 -10.68 5.32 -22.12
CA ASP A 492 -10.80 4.98 -20.70
C ASP A 492 -11.11 3.48 -20.46
N PRO A 493 -11.09 2.99 -19.21
CA PRO A 493 -11.86 1.81 -18.85
C PRO A 493 -13.35 2.04 -19.15
N ALA A 494 -14.06 1.03 -19.68
CA ALA A 494 -15.48 1.15 -20.02
C ALA A 494 -16.33 1.67 -18.83
N SER A 495 -16.01 1.23 -17.61
CA SER A 495 -16.67 1.61 -16.35
C SER A 495 -16.28 2.99 -15.77
N ALA A 496 -15.40 3.76 -16.41
CA ALA A 496 -14.98 5.07 -15.92
C ALA A 496 -16.10 6.13 -15.95
N THR A 497 -16.18 6.96 -14.91
CA THR A 497 -17.16 8.04 -14.74
C THR A 497 -16.48 9.41 -14.61
N ASP A 498 -15.33 9.43 -13.94
CA ASP A 498 -14.38 10.52 -13.78
C ASP A 498 -13.35 10.53 -14.92
N LEU A 499 -13.76 11.10 -16.06
CA LEU A 499 -12.93 11.22 -17.26
C LEU A 499 -11.99 12.44 -17.10
N ASP A 500 -10.78 12.20 -16.60
CA ASP A 500 -9.76 13.23 -16.36
C ASP A 500 -9.17 13.80 -17.65
N ASP A 501 -8.97 12.97 -18.68
CA ASP A 501 -8.17 13.30 -19.86
C ASP A 501 -8.85 12.99 -21.20
N ALA A 502 -8.60 13.86 -22.18
CA ALA A 502 -9.06 13.74 -23.55
C ALA A 502 -7.93 14.09 -24.52
N LEU A 503 -8.00 13.54 -25.73
CA LEU A 503 -6.94 13.58 -26.74
C LEU A 503 -7.44 14.18 -28.04
N SER A 504 -6.54 14.84 -28.77
CA SER A 504 -6.77 15.31 -30.15
C SER A 504 -5.48 15.27 -30.97
N VAL A 505 -5.60 15.27 -32.30
CA VAL A 505 -4.44 15.44 -33.20
C VAL A 505 -4.82 16.12 -34.51
N GLU A 506 -4.00 17.08 -34.94
CA GLU A 506 -4.02 17.67 -36.28
C GLU A 506 -2.74 17.28 -37.04
N LYS A 507 -2.84 17.00 -38.34
CA LYS A 507 -1.66 16.74 -39.18
C LYS A 507 -1.24 18.02 -39.91
N LEU A 508 -0.07 18.55 -39.53
CA LEU A 508 0.50 19.78 -40.08
C LEU A 508 1.29 19.50 -41.38
N PRO A 509 1.72 20.56 -42.11
CA PRO A 509 2.67 20.42 -43.20
C PRO A 509 3.96 19.67 -42.82
N GLU A 510 4.69 19.21 -43.83
CA GLU A 510 5.97 18.48 -43.71
C GLU A 510 5.87 17.10 -42.99
N GLY A 511 4.72 16.80 -42.38
CA GLY A 511 4.46 15.59 -41.60
C GLY A 511 4.82 15.74 -40.13
N ILE A 512 4.71 16.97 -39.61
CA ILE A 512 4.59 17.26 -38.17
C ILE A 512 3.15 16.95 -37.74
N PHE A 513 2.96 16.50 -36.50
CA PHE A 513 1.65 16.28 -35.90
C PHE A 513 1.48 17.20 -34.69
N ARG A 514 0.41 17.99 -34.65
CA ARG A 514 0.01 18.73 -33.47
C ARG A 514 -0.83 17.82 -32.59
N VAL A 515 -0.25 17.32 -31.51
CA VAL A 515 -0.94 16.48 -30.52
C VAL A 515 -1.47 17.34 -29.39
N GLY A 516 -2.75 17.22 -29.06
CA GLY A 516 -3.38 17.86 -27.92
C GLY A 516 -3.72 16.87 -26.82
N VAL A 517 -3.31 17.19 -25.58
CA VAL A 517 -3.81 16.56 -24.35
C VAL A 517 -4.62 17.61 -23.59
N HIS A 518 -5.85 17.26 -23.24
CA HIS A 518 -6.82 18.14 -22.60
C HIS A 518 -7.23 17.51 -21.26
N ILE A 519 -6.87 18.15 -20.14
CA ILE A 519 -7.16 17.64 -18.80
C ILE A 519 -8.32 18.43 -18.19
N ALA A 520 -9.22 17.79 -17.44
CA ALA A 520 -10.31 18.46 -16.72
C ALA A 520 -9.78 19.60 -15.83
N ASP A 521 -10.33 20.82 -15.97
CA ASP A 521 -9.91 21.97 -15.15
C ASP A 521 -10.59 21.97 -13.77
N ALA A 522 -10.29 20.95 -12.95
CA ALA A 522 -10.78 20.88 -11.57
C ALA A 522 -10.34 22.09 -10.72
N SER A 523 -9.24 22.77 -11.09
CA SER A 523 -8.76 23.97 -10.41
C SER A 523 -9.70 25.18 -10.51
N TYR A 524 -10.63 25.16 -11.48
CA TYR A 524 -11.74 26.12 -11.58
C TYR A 524 -12.86 25.82 -10.56
N PHE A 525 -13.18 24.53 -10.36
CA PHE A 525 -14.28 24.08 -9.49
C PHE A 525 -13.87 23.90 -8.02
N VAL A 526 -12.57 23.85 -7.71
CA VAL A 526 -12.02 23.75 -6.36
C VAL A 526 -11.16 25.00 -6.07
N PRO A 527 -11.75 26.11 -5.58
CA PRO A 527 -10.99 27.30 -5.22
C PRO A 527 -10.17 27.09 -3.92
N PRO A 528 -8.95 27.64 -3.81
CA PRO A 528 -8.11 27.47 -2.62
C PRO A 528 -8.79 27.88 -1.30
N ASN A 529 -8.51 27.14 -0.22
CA ASN A 529 -8.99 27.39 1.14
C ASN A 529 -10.53 27.34 1.32
N THR A 530 -11.26 26.74 0.40
CA THR A 530 -12.69 26.39 0.58
C THR A 530 -12.85 25.11 1.39
N ALA A 531 -14.04 24.84 1.94
CA ALA A 531 -14.32 23.57 2.62
C ALA A 531 -14.05 22.36 1.70
N LEU A 532 -14.42 22.48 0.42
CA LEU A 532 -14.14 21.50 -0.63
C LEU A 532 -12.64 21.30 -0.89
N ASP A 533 -11.83 22.36 -0.85
CA ASP A 533 -10.37 22.27 -1.00
C ASP A 533 -9.71 21.57 0.19
N ILE A 534 -10.17 21.88 1.41
CA ILE A 534 -9.67 21.29 2.66
C ILE A 534 -10.02 19.80 2.73
N ASP A 535 -11.25 19.41 2.38
CA ASP A 535 -11.65 17.99 2.31
C ASP A 535 -10.87 17.22 1.22
N ALA A 536 -10.71 17.83 0.03
CA ALA A 536 -9.87 17.27 -1.04
C ALA A 536 -8.40 17.09 -0.62
N GLN A 537 -7.84 18.03 0.15
CA GLN A 537 -6.51 17.92 0.74
C GLN A 537 -6.44 16.78 1.77
N ILE A 538 -7.45 16.65 2.65
CA ILE A 538 -7.52 15.61 3.69
C ILE A 538 -7.59 14.20 3.08
N ARG A 539 -8.42 14.00 2.05
CA ARG A 539 -8.56 12.73 1.31
C ARG A 539 -7.33 12.46 0.41
N SER A 540 -6.82 13.50 -0.25
CA SER A 540 -5.68 13.59 -1.19
C SER A 540 -5.74 12.75 -2.48
N THR A 541 -6.50 11.66 -2.51
CA THR A 541 -6.65 10.77 -3.67
C THR A 541 -7.94 9.96 -3.57
N SER A 542 -8.59 9.67 -4.70
CA SER A 542 -9.71 8.71 -4.74
C SER A 542 -9.20 7.28 -4.49
N VAL A 543 -9.99 6.47 -3.80
CA VAL A 543 -9.72 5.05 -3.52
C VAL A 543 -10.66 4.18 -4.34
N TYR A 544 -10.10 3.41 -5.27
CA TYR A 544 -10.87 2.49 -6.13
C TYR A 544 -10.87 1.09 -5.51
N LEU A 545 -12.02 0.67 -5.01
CA LEU A 545 -12.30 -0.72 -4.65
C LEU A 545 -12.92 -1.42 -5.87
N LEU A 546 -12.96 -2.76 -5.86
CA LEU A 546 -13.43 -3.55 -7.01
C LEU A 546 -14.91 -3.32 -7.39
N ARG A 547 -15.78 -2.99 -6.42
CA ARG A 547 -17.21 -2.69 -6.66
C ARG A 547 -17.62 -1.23 -6.44
N ARG A 548 -16.79 -0.38 -5.82
CA ARG A 548 -17.09 1.05 -5.57
C ARG A 548 -15.86 1.95 -5.55
N LYS A 549 -16.06 3.21 -5.92
CA LYS A 549 -15.09 4.30 -5.75
C LYS A 549 -15.43 5.09 -4.48
N LEU A 550 -14.44 5.34 -3.63
CA LEU A 550 -14.50 6.40 -2.62
C LEU A 550 -13.80 7.63 -3.23
N PRO A 551 -14.53 8.67 -3.65
CA PRO A 551 -13.95 9.76 -4.43
C PRO A 551 -13.26 10.79 -3.53
N MET A 552 -12.32 11.54 -4.12
CA MET A 552 -11.64 12.66 -3.49
C MET A 552 -12.49 13.94 -3.46
N LEU A 553 -13.44 14.07 -4.40
CA LEU A 553 -14.34 15.21 -4.58
C LEU A 553 -15.78 14.68 -4.64
N PRO A 554 -16.82 15.50 -4.41
CA PRO A 554 -18.21 15.07 -4.57
C PRO A 554 -18.48 14.50 -5.97
N PRO A 555 -19.23 13.38 -6.12
CA PRO A 555 -19.54 12.77 -7.41
C PRO A 555 -20.19 13.74 -8.41
N GLU A 556 -20.98 14.69 -7.92
CA GLU A 556 -21.58 15.77 -8.72
C GLU A 556 -20.51 16.57 -9.48
N LEU A 557 -19.35 16.76 -8.85
CA LEU A 557 -18.19 17.43 -9.44
C LEU A 557 -17.34 16.45 -10.28
N SER A 558 -16.85 15.36 -9.67
CA SER A 558 -15.87 14.47 -10.30
C SER A 558 -16.43 13.61 -11.43
N ASP A 559 -17.70 13.22 -11.34
CA ASP A 559 -18.31 12.24 -12.23
C ASP A 559 -19.31 12.89 -13.21
N ASN A 560 -19.56 14.21 -13.08
CA ASN A 560 -20.44 14.98 -13.96
C ASN A 560 -19.85 16.34 -14.37
N LEU A 561 -19.80 17.33 -13.47
CA LEU A 561 -19.54 18.74 -13.84
C LEU A 561 -18.17 18.96 -14.51
N ALA A 562 -17.11 18.39 -13.94
CA ALA A 562 -15.75 18.55 -14.42
C ALA A 562 -15.26 17.39 -15.30
N SER A 563 -15.93 16.23 -15.23
CA SER A 563 -15.66 15.06 -16.08
C SER A 563 -15.85 15.41 -17.57
N LEU A 564 -14.90 14.98 -18.42
CA LEU A 564 -14.85 15.33 -19.85
C LEU A 564 -15.82 14.54 -20.74
N HIS A 565 -17.08 14.46 -20.29
CA HIS A 565 -18.15 13.68 -20.94
C HIS A 565 -18.39 14.05 -22.41
N PRO A 566 -18.73 13.06 -23.26
CA PRO A 566 -19.01 13.28 -24.66
C PRO A 566 -20.29 14.09 -24.87
N GLY A 567 -20.34 14.84 -25.96
CA GLY A 567 -21.52 15.60 -26.38
C GLY A 567 -21.78 16.90 -25.63
N VAL A 568 -21.04 17.23 -24.57
CA VAL A 568 -21.24 18.42 -23.71
C VAL A 568 -20.00 19.31 -23.67
N ASP A 569 -20.21 20.62 -23.57
CA ASP A 569 -19.11 21.60 -23.44
C ASP A 569 -18.49 21.52 -22.03
N ARG A 570 -17.15 21.52 -21.97
CA ARG A 570 -16.37 21.31 -20.73
C ARG A 570 -15.13 22.20 -20.66
N LEU A 571 -14.76 22.59 -19.44
CA LEU A 571 -13.57 23.38 -19.14
C LEU A 571 -12.36 22.46 -19.00
N ALA A 572 -11.30 22.76 -19.75
CA ALA A 572 -10.06 21.99 -19.71
C ALA A 572 -8.82 22.88 -19.53
N PHE A 573 -7.75 22.26 -19.06
CA PHE A 573 -6.38 22.75 -19.10
C PHE A 573 -5.65 21.90 -20.14
N SER A 574 -5.24 22.51 -21.25
CA SER A 574 -4.66 21.79 -22.39
C SER A 574 -3.17 22.07 -22.57
N ILE A 575 -2.47 21.06 -23.07
CA ILE A 575 -1.13 21.19 -23.64
C ILE A 575 -1.19 20.68 -25.09
N PHE A 576 -0.62 21.46 -26.02
CA PHE A 576 -0.33 21.02 -27.38
C PHE A 576 1.18 20.88 -27.57
N TRP A 577 1.60 19.90 -28.35
CA TRP A 577 2.97 19.78 -28.88
C TRP A 577 2.92 19.60 -30.39
N ASP A 578 3.80 20.28 -31.10
CA ASP A 578 4.08 20.02 -32.51
C ASP A 578 5.23 19.01 -32.58
N ILE A 579 4.90 17.74 -32.82
CA ILE A 579 5.81 16.59 -32.75
C ILE A 579 6.20 16.15 -34.17
N ASN A 580 7.51 15.99 -34.42
CA ASN A 580 8.01 15.50 -35.70
C ASN A 580 7.99 13.95 -35.78
N ARG A 581 8.38 13.38 -36.93
CA ARG A 581 8.37 11.91 -37.13
C ARG A 581 9.42 11.16 -36.32
N SER A 582 10.44 11.83 -35.79
CA SER A 582 11.41 11.26 -34.85
C SER A 582 10.89 11.24 -33.41
N GLY A 583 9.69 11.78 -33.13
CA GLY A 583 9.11 11.88 -31.78
C GLY A 583 9.67 13.04 -30.97
N GLU A 584 10.30 14.03 -31.61
CA GLU A 584 10.86 15.22 -30.98
C GLU A 584 9.83 16.35 -30.98
N VAL A 585 9.74 17.07 -29.85
CA VAL A 585 8.89 18.26 -29.70
C VAL A 585 9.58 19.45 -30.36
N VAL A 586 8.98 20.00 -31.40
CA VAL A 586 9.46 21.17 -32.15
C VAL A 586 8.96 22.47 -31.50
N ASP A 587 7.69 22.50 -31.11
CA ASP A 587 7.05 23.60 -30.39
C ASP A 587 6.01 23.07 -29.40
N ARG A 588 5.59 23.89 -28.42
CA ARG A 588 4.53 23.57 -27.46
C ARG A 588 3.74 24.79 -27.02
N TRP A 589 2.44 24.59 -26.75
CA TRP A 589 1.53 25.60 -26.20
C TRP A 589 0.81 25.04 -24.99
N ILE A 590 0.60 25.87 -23.96
CA ILE A 590 -0.02 25.48 -22.69
C ILE A 590 -1.08 26.54 -22.34
N GLY A 591 -2.29 26.13 -21.96
CA GLY A 591 -3.33 27.09 -21.57
C GLY A 591 -4.68 26.50 -21.22
N ARG A 592 -5.56 27.34 -20.66
CA ARG A 592 -6.97 27.00 -20.38
C ARG A 592 -7.82 27.09 -21.65
N THR A 593 -8.72 26.13 -21.80
CA THR A 593 -9.49 25.89 -23.01
C THR A 593 -10.93 25.48 -22.69
N ILE A 594 -11.77 25.49 -23.73
CA ILE A 594 -13.10 24.89 -23.71
C ILE A 594 -13.14 23.83 -24.80
N ILE A 595 -13.46 22.60 -24.43
CA ILE A 595 -13.58 21.46 -25.35
C ILE A 595 -15.02 20.96 -25.37
N ARG A 596 -15.33 20.13 -26.36
CA ARG A 596 -16.53 19.29 -26.41
C ARG A 596 -16.09 17.93 -26.92
N SER A 597 -16.06 16.92 -26.05
CA SER A 597 -15.64 15.58 -26.45
C SER A 597 -16.66 15.02 -27.46
N CYS A 598 -16.20 14.46 -28.58
CA CYS A 598 -17.06 13.86 -29.59
C CYS A 598 -17.46 12.42 -29.22
N CYS A 599 -16.67 11.72 -28.41
CA CYS A 599 -16.87 10.32 -28.06
C CYS A 599 -16.10 9.92 -26.79
N LYS A 600 -16.66 9.00 -25.99
CA LYS A 600 -15.93 8.23 -24.98
C LYS A 600 -15.61 6.85 -25.55
N LEU A 601 -14.35 6.57 -25.84
CA LEU A 601 -13.90 5.22 -26.23
C LEU A 601 -13.52 4.42 -24.99
N SER A 602 -13.68 3.10 -25.05
CA SER A 602 -13.01 2.21 -24.11
C SER A 602 -11.64 1.81 -24.64
N TYR A 603 -10.76 1.26 -23.79
CA TYR A 603 -9.48 0.70 -24.24
C TYR A 603 -9.68 -0.43 -25.27
N GLU A 604 -10.76 -1.19 -25.16
CA GLU A 604 -11.13 -2.25 -26.11
C GLU A 604 -11.54 -1.64 -27.46
N HIS A 605 -12.48 -0.68 -27.47
CA HIS A 605 -12.89 0.01 -28.70
C HIS A 605 -11.69 0.70 -29.40
N ALA A 606 -10.78 1.28 -28.63
CA ALA A 606 -9.57 1.89 -29.15
C ALA A 606 -8.59 0.84 -29.73
N GLN A 607 -8.50 -0.34 -29.13
CA GLN A 607 -7.66 -1.45 -29.63
C GLN A 607 -8.24 -2.04 -30.92
N ASP A 608 -9.55 -2.26 -31.00
CA ASP A 608 -10.24 -2.73 -32.23
C ASP A 608 -10.03 -1.76 -33.40
N ILE A 609 -10.06 -0.45 -33.14
CA ILE A 609 -9.73 0.56 -34.15
C ILE A 609 -8.26 0.44 -34.56
N ILE A 610 -7.31 0.33 -33.62
CA ILE A 610 -5.87 0.18 -33.92
C ILE A 610 -5.63 -1.03 -34.81
N ASP A 611 -6.10 -2.21 -34.41
CA ASP A 611 -5.88 -3.49 -35.11
C ASP A 611 -6.65 -3.59 -36.43
N GLY A 612 -7.69 -2.78 -36.60
CA GLY A 612 -8.49 -2.74 -37.83
C GLY A 612 -9.73 -3.65 -37.83
N SER A 613 -10.09 -4.20 -36.66
CA SER A 613 -11.29 -5.02 -36.41
C SER A 613 -12.62 -4.24 -36.49
N PHE A 614 -12.57 -2.96 -36.86
CA PHE A 614 -13.73 -2.06 -37.00
C PHE A 614 -14.72 -2.56 -38.09
N GLY A 615 -15.76 -3.28 -37.67
CA GLY A 615 -16.79 -3.81 -38.59
C GLY A 615 -17.91 -4.67 -37.99
N PHE A 616 -17.84 -5.04 -36.71
CA PHE A 616 -18.88 -5.79 -36.00
C PHE A 616 -19.92 -4.84 -35.34
N PRO A 617 -21.12 -5.32 -34.95
CA PRO A 617 -22.38 -4.60 -35.18
C PRO A 617 -22.49 -3.25 -34.44
N ALA A 618 -23.17 -2.30 -35.09
CA ALA A 618 -23.29 -0.91 -34.65
C ALA A 618 -23.88 -0.72 -33.24
N GLU A 619 -24.61 -1.72 -32.72
CA GLU A 619 -25.17 -1.75 -31.36
C GLU A 619 -24.10 -1.79 -30.24
N GLN A 620 -22.84 -2.06 -30.58
CA GLN A 620 -21.72 -2.13 -29.62
C GLN A 620 -20.85 -0.86 -29.57
N TRP A 621 -21.03 0.09 -30.49
CA TRP A 621 -20.19 1.28 -30.58
C TRP A 621 -20.80 2.49 -29.84
N PRO A 622 -19.99 3.31 -29.12
CA PRO A 622 -20.48 4.47 -28.38
C PRO A 622 -21.00 5.59 -29.31
N GLU A 623 -21.85 6.48 -28.80
CA GLU A 623 -22.37 7.61 -29.59
C GLU A 623 -21.24 8.57 -30.02
N LEU A 624 -21.39 9.14 -31.21
CA LEU A 624 -20.50 10.14 -31.78
C LEU A 624 -21.26 11.46 -31.95
N HIS A 625 -20.79 12.51 -31.29
CA HIS A 625 -21.44 13.82 -31.26
C HIS A 625 -20.65 14.89 -32.01
N GLY A 626 -21.33 15.99 -32.37
CA GLY A 626 -20.74 17.09 -33.14
C GLY A 626 -20.74 16.84 -34.65
N PRO A 627 -19.93 17.59 -35.42
CA PRO A 627 -19.89 17.49 -36.89
C PRO A 627 -19.02 16.34 -37.43
N PHE A 628 -18.38 15.56 -36.56
CA PHE A 628 -17.37 14.55 -36.92
C PHE A 628 -18.00 13.26 -37.45
N GLN A 629 -17.20 12.47 -38.16
CA GLN A 629 -17.53 11.12 -38.61
C GLN A 629 -16.57 10.11 -37.99
N TRP A 630 -16.98 8.83 -37.92
CA TRP A 630 -16.13 7.73 -37.43
C TRP A 630 -14.77 7.68 -38.13
N GLN A 631 -14.71 8.00 -39.43
CA GLN A 631 -13.46 8.04 -40.18
C GLN A 631 -12.48 9.10 -39.63
N ASP A 632 -12.96 10.23 -39.12
CA ASP A 632 -12.12 11.29 -38.56
C ASP A 632 -11.48 10.79 -37.26
N LEU A 633 -12.31 10.28 -36.33
CA LEU A 633 -11.88 9.68 -35.06
C LEU A 633 -10.90 8.52 -35.28
N ILE A 634 -11.17 7.61 -36.22
CA ILE A 634 -10.28 6.49 -36.58
C ILE A 634 -8.93 7.01 -37.09
N THR A 635 -8.93 8.05 -37.91
CA THR A 635 -7.71 8.65 -38.46
C THR A 635 -6.90 9.36 -37.38
N SER A 636 -7.57 10.06 -36.47
CA SER A 636 -6.95 10.69 -35.30
C SER A 636 -6.34 9.65 -34.35
N LEU A 637 -7.09 8.61 -33.95
CA LEU A 637 -6.59 7.58 -33.03
C LEU A 637 -5.39 6.82 -33.64
N LYS A 638 -5.43 6.44 -34.92
CA LYS A 638 -4.28 5.79 -35.56
C LYS A 638 -3.06 6.71 -35.69
N SER A 639 -3.26 8.01 -35.90
CA SER A 639 -2.17 9.00 -35.89
C SER A 639 -1.57 9.16 -34.49
N LEU A 640 -2.39 9.21 -33.44
CA LEU A 640 -1.91 9.20 -32.04
C LEU A 640 -1.17 7.91 -31.70
N HIS A 641 -1.64 6.76 -32.20
CA HIS A 641 -0.96 5.48 -32.01
C HIS A 641 0.43 5.47 -32.65
N GLU A 642 0.55 5.89 -33.93
CA GLU A 642 1.83 6.04 -34.66
C GLU A 642 2.84 6.86 -33.84
N ILE A 643 2.43 8.04 -33.36
CA ILE A 643 3.28 8.94 -32.55
C ILE A 643 3.63 8.29 -31.20
N SER A 644 2.67 7.67 -30.51
CA SER A 644 2.89 7.05 -29.20
C SER A 644 3.90 5.91 -29.26
N CYS A 645 3.91 5.12 -30.34
CA CYS A 645 4.90 4.06 -30.54
C CYS A 645 6.33 4.62 -30.67
N VAL A 646 6.51 5.73 -31.39
CA VAL A 646 7.82 6.42 -31.50
C VAL A 646 8.25 7.03 -30.16
N LEU A 647 7.34 7.71 -29.45
CA LEU A 647 7.61 8.24 -28.11
C LEU A 647 8.02 7.15 -27.11
N ARG A 648 7.33 6.00 -27.14
CA ARG A 648 7.64 4.83 -26.31
C ARG A 648 9.01 4.25 -26.64
N GLU A 649 9.30 4.03 -27.92
CA GLU A 649 10.59 3.47 -28.35
C GLU A 649 11.75 4.40 -27.93
N ASN A 650 11.60 5.72 -28.11
CA ASN A 650 12.56 6.70 -27.65
C ASN A 650 12.73 6.70 -26.13
N ARG A 651 11.65 6.59 -25.36
CA ARG A 651 11.71 6.52 -23.88
C ARG A 651 12.48 5.29 -23.39
N PHE A 652 12.33 4.14 -24.04
CA PHE A 652 13.13 2.94 -23.71
C PHE A 652 14.57 3.03 -24.23
N LYS A 653 14.82 3.66 -25.39
CA LYS A 653 16.19 4.01 -25.84
C LYS A 653 16.91 4.94 -24.85
N SER A 654 16.19 5.89 -24.24
CA SER A 654 16.67 6.77 -23.17
C SER A 654 16.86 6.07 -21.81
N GLY A 655 16.51 4.79 -21.69
CA GLY A 655 16.81 3.96 -20.52
C GLY A 655 15.69 3.82 -19.50
N ALA A 656 14.42 4.04 -19.87
CA ALA A 656 13.29 3.70 -19.01
C ALA A 656 13.21 2.19 -18.71
N LEU A 657 12.51 1.84 -17.63
CA LEU A 657 12.41 0.49 -17.09
C LEU A 657 10.96 0.10 -16.84
N LEU A 658 10.49 -0.93 -17.54
CA LEU A 658 9.17 -1.51 -17.32
C LEU A 658 9.26 -2.66 -16.31
N LEU A 659 8.59 -2.51 -15.16
CA LEU A 659 8.41 -3.56 -14.16
C LEU A 659 6.93 -3.74 -13.88
N GLU A 660 6.28 -4.57 -14.70
CA GLU A 660 4.90 -4.98 -14.53
C GLU A 660 4.83 -6.45 -14.09
N SER A 661 3.91 -6.74 -13.17
CA SER A 661 3.56 -8.10 -12.75
C SER A 661 2.13 -8.42 -13.23
N PRO A 662 1.81 -9.70 -13.51
CA PRO A 662 0.45 -10.09 -13.90
C PRO A 662 -0.59 -9.61 -12.88
N LYS A 663 -1.69 -9.04 -13.36
CA LYS A 663 -2.80 -8.55 -12.53
C LYS A 663 -4.00 -9.48 -12.66
N VAL A 664 -4.49 -9.95 -11.51
CA VAL A 664 -5.76 -10.70 -11.42
C VAL A 664 -6.93 -9.72 -11.51
N ILE A 665 -7.87 -9.99 -12.42
CA ILE A 665 -9.17 -9.35 -12.52
C ILE A 665 -10.23 -10.40 -12.18
N PHE A 666 -11.20 -10.04 -11.34
CA PHE A 666 -12.27 -10.94 -10.91
C PHE A 666 -13.47 -10.85 -11.84
N LEU A 667 -14.11 -11.99 -12.10
CA LEU A 667 -15.40 -12.09 -12.77
C LEU A 667 -16.50 -12.26 -11.72
N TYR A 668 -17.57 -11.50 -11.88
CA TYR A 668 -18.66 -11.36 -10.90
C TYR A 668 -19.98 -11.88 -11.45
N ASP A 669 -20.77 -12.49 -10.58
CA ASP A 669 -22.16 -12.87 -10.86
C ASP A 669 -23.13 -11.68 -10.67
N GLU A 670 -24.44 -11.95 -10.73
CA GLU A 670 -25.49 -10.92 -10.67
C GLU A 670 -25.64 -10.30 -9.26
N ASP A 671 -25.35 -11.05 -8.20
CA ASP A 671 -25.25 -10.53 -6.82
C ASP A 671 -23.93 -9.75 -6.61
N GLY A 672 -22.96 -9.93 -7.51
CA GLY A 672 -21.65 -9.30 -7.53
C GLY A 672 -20.65 -9.98 -6.58
N ILE A 673 -20.79 -11.30 -6.44
CA ILE A 673 -19.85 -12.19 -5.75
C ILE A 673 -18.83 -12.69 -6.79
N PRO A 674 -17.53 -12.80 -6.46
CA PRO A 674 -16.53 -13.28 -7.41
C PRO A 674 -16.69 -14.80 -7.63
N TYR A 675 -16.97 -15.21 -8.87
CA TYR A 675 -17.08 -16.63 -9.26
C TYR A 675 -15.84 -17.14 -10.00
N ASP A 676 -15.07 -16.26 -10.65
CA ASP A 676 -13.82 -16.63 -11.32
C ASP A 676 -12.81 -15.47 -11.42
N SER A 677 -11.63 -15.72 -12.01
CA SER A 677 -10.59 -14.70 -12.15
C SER A 677 -9.68 -14.91 -13.36
N VAL A 678 -9.40 -13.84 -14.11
CA VAL A 678 -8.57 -13.82 -15.32
C VAL A 678 -7.33 -12.95 -15.09
N VAL A 679 -6.18 -13.36 -15.61
CA VAL A 679 -4.97 -12.52 -15.62
C VAL A 679 -5.01 -11.56 -16.82
N SER A 680 -4.97 -10.26 -16.56
CA SER A 680 -5.02 -9.22 -17.59
C SER A 680 -3.65 -8.62 -17.90
N GLY A 681 -3.32 -8.52 -19.19
CA GLY A 681 -2.20 -7.74 -19.72
C GLY A 681 -2.62 -6.32 -20.13
N ARG A 682 -1.65 -5.51 -20.60
CA ARG A 682 -1.89 -4.18 -21.16
C ARG A 682 -1.80 -4.20 -22.69
N THR A 683 -2.67 -3.43 -23.35
CA THR A 683 -2.83 -3.35 -24.81
C THR A 683 -2.09 -2.16 -25.43
N GLY A 684 -2.06 -2.08 -26.76
CA GLY A 684 -1.55 -0.92 -27.50
C GLY A 684 -2.30 0.38 -27.15
N SER A 685 -3.62 0.31 -26.96
CA SER A 685 -4.44 1.44 -26.50
C SER A 685 -4.08 1.90 -25.08
N ASN A 686 -3.72 0.99 -24.15
CA ASN A 686 -3.22 1.39 -22.83
C ASN A 686 -1.86 2.08 -22.88
N PHE A 687 -1.01 1.74 -23.85
CA PHE A 687 0.31 2.38 -24.02
C PHE A 687 0.21 3.72 -24.75
N LEU A 688 -0.74 3.88 -25.68
CA LEU A 688 -1.03 5.14 -26.37
C LEU A 688 -1.31 6.27 -25.34
N VAL A 689 -2.24 6.03 -24.41
CA VAL A 689 -2.55 7.00 -23.35
C VAL A 689 -1.37 7.20 -22.39
N GLU A 690 -0.62 6.14 -22.05
CA GLU A 690 0.55 6.24 -21.17
C GLU A 690 1.58 7.26 -21.69
N GLU A 691 2.03 7.16 -22.93
CA GLU A 691 3.10 8.05 -23.43
C GLU A 691 2.66 9.51 -23.49
N LEU A 692 1.42 9.77 -23.89
CA LEU A 692 0.88 11.13 -23.98
C LEU A 692 0.69 11.75 -22.58
N MET A 693 0.22 10.98 -21.61
CA MET A 693 0.17 11.42 -20.22
C MET A 693 1.57 11.59 -19.62
N LEU A 694 2.55 10.74 -19.95
CA LEU A 694 3.93 10.95 -19.53
C LEU A 694 4.52 12.25 -20.10
N LEU A 695 4.26 12.58 -21.37
CA LEU A 695 4.69 13.83 -21.99
C LEU A 695 4.04 15.07 -21.35
N ALA A 696 2.73 14.99 -21.05
CA ALA A 696 2.01 16.02 -20.30
C ALA A 696 2.60 16.26 -18.90
N ASN A 697 2.77 15.19 -18.13
CA ASN A 697 3.32 15.23 -16.78
C ASN A 697 4.77 15.74 -16.72
N ARG A 698 5.61 15.40 -17.71
CA ARG A 698 6.96 15.98 -17.86
C ARG A 698 6.93 17.47 -18.20
N THR A 699 6.12 17.86 -19.18
CA THR A 699 6.02 19.27 -19.61
C THR A 699 5.54 20.16 -18.47
N ALA A 700 4.55 19.71 -17.69
CA ALA A 700 4.10 20.41 -16.49
C ALA A 700 5.23 20.54 -15.46
N ALA A 701 5.96 19.45 -15.16
CA ALA A 701 7.09 19.46 -14.22
C ALA A 701 8.20 20.43 -14.63
N GLU A 702 8.58 20.46 -15.90
CA GLU A 702 9.55 21.40 -16.46
C GLU A 702 9.13 22.86 -16.24
N VAL A 703 7.87 23.21 -16.55
CA VAL A 703 7.39 24.60 -16.43
C VAL A 703 7.29 25.05 -14.97
N ILE A 704 6.72 24.24 -14.07
CA ILE A 704 6.59 24.64 -12.66
C ILE A 704 7.94 24.73 -11.94
N THR A 705 8.89 23.81 -12.21
CA THR A 705 10.23 23.87 -11.60
C THR A 705 11.01 25.09 -12.06
N ARG A 706 10.82 25.48 -13.32
CA ARG A 706 11.54 26.60 -13.93
C ARG A 706 10.96 27.96 -13.53
N THR A 707 9.68 28.04 -13.17
CA THR A 707 9.00 29.28 -12.72
C THR A 707 8.98 29.46 -11.21
N TYR A 708 8.81 28.37 -10.44
CA TYR A 708 8.76 28.37 -8.98
C TYR A 708 9.79 27.36 -8.40
N PRO A 709 11.11 27.61 -8.55
CA PRO A 709 12.16 26.63 -8.26
C PRO A 709 12.22 26.17 -6.79
N SER A 710 11.73 26.96 -5.84
CA SER A 710 11.63 26.59 -4.42
C SER A 710 10.26 26.02 -4.02
N SER A 711 9.28 26.00 -4.93
CA SER A 711 7.86 25.73 -4.63
C SER A 711 7.17 24.95 -5.75
N ALA A 712 7.91 24.07 -6.42
CA ALA A 712 7.36 23.13 -7.39
C ALA A 712 7.02 21.80 -6.70
N LEU A 713 5.78 21.35 -6.84
CA LEU A 713 5.37 20.02 -6.40
C LEU A 713 5.80 19.01 -7.46
N LEU A 714 6.76 18.16 -7.13
CA LEU A 714 7.37 17.19 -8.03
C LEU A 714 7.16 15.76 -7.52
N ARG A 715 7.44 14.76 -8.37
CA ARG A 715 7.34 13.34 -8.03
C ARG A 715 8.55 12.55 -8.54
N ARG A 716 9.42 12.15 -7.62
CA ARG A 716 10.66 11.40 -7.90
C ARG A 716 10.50 9.90 -7.73
N HIS A 717 11.48 9.14 -8.21
CA HIS A 717 11.65 7.71 -7.92
C HIS A 717 13.13 7.44 -7.68
N PRO A 718 13.56 7.31 -6.40
CA PRO A 718 14.95 7.01 -6.06
C PRO A 718 15.43 5.67 -6.60
N GLU A 719 16.76 5.52 -6.72
CA GLU A 719 17.39 4.27 -7.16
C GLU A 719 17.01 3.05 -6.30
N PRO A 720 17.08 1.81 -6.82
CA PRO A 720 16.77 0.62 -6.05
C PRO A 720 17.74 0.43 -4.88
N ASN A 721 17.32 -0.27 -3.82
CA ASN A 721 18.22 -0.63 -2.73
C ASN A 721 19.37 -1.52 -3.25
N PRO A 722 20.63 -1.06 -3.18
CA PRO A 722 21.74 -1.71 -3.91
C PRO A 722 22.08 -3.09 -3.35
N ARG A 723 21.82 -3.32 -2.06
CA ARG A 723 22.00 -4.63 -1.40
C ARG A 723 21.01 -5.65 -1.96
N LYS A 724 19.72 -5.30 -2.03
CA LYS A 724 18.68 -6.14 -2.65
C LYS A 724 18.90 -6.36 -4.16
N LEU A 725 19.39 -5.34 -4.87
CA LEU A 725 19.61 -5.44 -6.31
C LEU A 725 20.73 -6.45 -6.64
N ARG A 726 21.82 -6.47 -5.85
CA ARG A 726 22.86 -7.50 -5.94
C ARG A 726 22.39 -8.88 -5.47
N GLU A 727 21.48 -8.97 -4.50
CA GLU A 727 20.83 -10.23 -4.12
C GLU A 727 20.05 -10.83 -5.31
N PHE A 728 19.38 -9.99 -6.12
CA PHE A 728 18.66 -10.41 -7.33
C PHE A 728 19.60 -10.76 -8.50
N GLU A 729 20.62 -9.94 -8.77
CA GLU A 729 21.70 -10.23 -9.75
C GLU A 729 22.39 -11.58 -9.45
N THR A 730 22.69 -11.85 -8.18
CA THR A 730 23.28 -13.11 -7.72
C THR A 730 22.33 -14.30 -7.91
N PHE A 731 21.02 -14.09 -7.75
CA PHE A 731 20.01 -15.11 -8.03
C PHE A 731 19.96 -15.44 -9.53
N CYS A 732 19.82 -14.44 -10.39
CA CYS A 732 19.83 -14.62 -11.85
C CYS A 732 21.10 -15.35 -12.33
N SER A 733 22.27 -14.91 -11.85
CA SER A 733 23.57 -15.49 -12.21
C SER A 733 23.69 -16.98 -11.86
N LYS A 734 23.14 -17.40 -10.71
CA LYS A 734 23.10 -18.82 -10.29
C LYS A 734 22.20 -19.69 -11.15
N HIS A 735 21.20 -19.09 -11.80
CA HIS A 735 20.33 -19.75 -12.77
C HIS A 735 20.77 -19.54 -14.23
N GLY A 736 22.00 -19.02 -14.45
CA GLY A 736 22.58 -18.80 -15.79
C GLY A 736 22.11 -17.53 -16.51
N LEU A 737 21.19 -16.78 -15.92
CA LEU A 737 20.57 -15.59 -16.50
C LEU A 737 21.45 -14.36 -16.29
N LYS A 738 21.81 -13.66 -17.36
CA LYS A 738 22.71 -12.50 -17.33
C LYS A 738 21.94 -11.20 -17.10
N LEU A 739 22.20 -10.56 -15.96
CA LEU A 739 21.58 -9.30 -15.57
C LEU A 739 22.65 -8.19 -15.50
N ASP A 740 22.41 -7.06 -16.16
CA ASP A 740 23.20 -5.83 -15.96
C ASP A 740 22.40 -4.86 -15.07
N ILE A 741 22.92 -4.57 -13.88
CA ILE A 741 22.28 -3.68 -12.89
C ILE A 741 22.85 -2.25 -12.88
N SER A 742 23.70 -1.89 -13.86
CA SER A 742 24.40 -0.59 -13.91
C SER A 742 23.49 0.63 -14.17
N SER A 743 22.31 0.43 -14.73
CA SER A 743 21.31 1.48 -14.97
C SER A 743 19.91 0.89 -15.14
N SER A 744 18.87 1.72 -15.03
CA SER A 744 17.47 1.34 -15.32
C SER A 744 17.33 0.76 -16.73
N GLY A 745 17.99 1.36 -17.72
CA GLY A 745 17.91 0.97 -19.13
C GLY A 745 18.63 -0.33 -19.44
N ASN A 746 19.79 -0.57 -18.81
CA ASN A 746 20.50 -1.84 -18.96
C ASN A 746 19.77 -2.97 -18.23
N LEU A 747 19.23 -2.71 -17.03
CA LEU A 747 18.38 -3.64 -16.31
C LEU A 747 17.15 -4.06 -17.14
N HIS A 748 16.48 -3.10 -17.77
CA HIS A 748 15.38 -3.38 -18.69
C HIS A 748 15.82 -4.21 -19.89
N ARG A 749 16.94 -3.85 -20.56
CA ARG A 749 17.48 -4.59 -21.70
C ARG A 749 17.82 -6.04 -21.33
N SER A 750 18.43 -6.28 -20.17
CA SER A 750 18.68 -7.62 -19.66
C SER A 750 17.39 -8.40 -19.39
N LEU A 751 16.37 -7.76 -18.79
CA LEU A 751 15.08 -8.41 -18.55
C LEU A 751 14.37 -8.79 -19.86
N GLU A 752 14.43 -7.96 -20.91
CA GLU A 752 13.87 -8.31 -22.23
C GLU A 752 14.67 -9.40 -22.96
N LEU A 753 15.99 -9.46 -22.79
CA LEU A 753 16.80 -10.61 -23.27
C LEU A 753 16.41 -11.90 -22.54
N ILE A 754 16.24 -11.84 -21.21
CA ILE A 754 15.77 -12.96 -20.38
C ILE A 754 14.34 -13.37 -20.77
N ARG A 755 13.45 -12.44 -21.11
CA ARG A 755 12.13 -12.74 -21.70
C ARG A 755 12.26 -13.50 -23.02
N GLY A 756 13.27 -13.15 -23.80
CA GLY A 756 13.64 -13.82 -25.05
C GLY A 756 14.13 -15.26 -24.86
N GLU A 757 14.90 -15.51 -23.80
CA GLU A 757 15.42 -16.83 -23.41
C GLU A 757 14.33 -17.72 -22.77
N LEU A 758 13.46 -17.13 -21.92
CA LEU A 758 12.44 -17.84 -21.14
C LEU A 758 11.05 -17.93 -21.82
N LYS A 759 10.98 -17.83 -23.16
CA LYS A 759 9.70 -17.91 -23.92
C LYS A 759 8.86 -19.17 -23.62
N ASN A 760 9.50 -20.25 -23.18
CA ASN A 760 8.85 -21.52 -22.85
C ASN A 760 8.55 -21.70 -21.34
N ASP A 761 8.95 -20.76 -20.48
CA ASP A 761 8.65 -20.76 -19.04
C ASP A 761 8.26 -19.34 -18.58
N SER A 762 7.07 -18.91 -18.98
CA SER A 762 6.48 -17.63 -18.59
C SER A 762 6.31 -17.50 -17.06
N VAL A 763 6.07 -18.61 -16.37
CA VAL A 763 5.94 -18.63 -14.90
C VAL A 763 7.25 -18.22 -14.24
N LEU A 764 8.40 -18.74 -14.71
CA LEU A 764 9.70 -18.28 -14.22
C LEU A 764 9.95 -16.80 -14.55
N PHE A 765 9.48 -16.32 -15.71
CA PHE A 765 9.58 -14.90 -16.04
C PHE A 765 8.75 -14.01 -15.10
N ASP A 766 7.50 -14.36 -14.80
CA ASP A 766 6.65 -13.61 -13.85
C ASP A 766 7.26 -13.56 -12.44
N ILE A 767 7.88 -14.66 -12.01
CA ILE A 767 8.65 -14.74 -10.76
C ILE A 767 9.85 -13.77 -10.79
N LEU A 768 10.58 -13.70 -11.90
CA LEU A 768 11.70 -12.78 -12.07
C LEU A 768 11.23 -11.31 -12.07
N MET A 769 10.07 -11.01 -12.65
CA MET A 769 9.47 -9.66 -12.59
C MET A 769 9.04 -9.28 -11.17
N SER A 770 8.41 -10.20 -10.43
CA SER A 770 8.15 -10.03 -8.98
C SER A 770 9.44 -9.76 -8.21
N TYR A 771 10.49 -10.52 -8.49
CA TYR A 771 11.79 -10.37 -7.81
C TYR A 771 12.50 -9.06 -8.18
N ALA A 772 12.46 -8.64 -9.45
CA ALA A 772 13.01 -7.37 -9.93
C ALA A 772 12.32 -6.14 -9.31
N ALA A 773 11.05 -6.26 -8.90
CA ALA A 773 10.34 -5.20 -8.18
C ALA A 773 10.78 -5.06 -6.70
N ARG A 774 11.29 -6.13 -6.05
CA ARG A 774 11.63 -6.12 -4.61
C ARG A 774 12.76 -5.15 -4.20
N PRO A 775 13.79 -4.89 -5.02
CA PRO A 775 14.78 -3.85 -4.77
C PRO A 775 14.26 -2.42 -4.89
N MET A 776 13.21 -2.16 -5.69
CA MET A 776 12.74 -0.82 -6.02
C MET A 776 12.28 -0.04 -4.78
N GLN A 777 12.40 1.29 -4.84
CA GLN A 777 11.87 2.20 -3.82
C GLN A 777 10.47 2.70 -4.18
N LEU A 778 9.81 3.40 -3.25
CA LEU A 778 8.52 4.04 -3.53
C LEU A 778 8.73 5.40 -4.19
N ALA A 779 8.08 5.61 -5.33
CA ALA A 779 8.10 6.88 -6.04
C ALA A 779 7.19 7.93 -5.36
N THR A 780 7.81 8.95 -4.78
CA THR A 780 7.26 9.89 -3.80
C THR A 780 7.11 11.31 -4.36
N TYR A 781 6.08 12.02 -3.90
CA TYR A 781 5.98 13.48 -4.08
C TYR A 781 6.97 14.20 -3.14
N PHE A 782 7.44 15.37 -3.52
CA PHE A 782 8.32 16.25 -2.73
C PHE A 782 8.16 17.71 -3.16
N CYS A 783 8.51 18.67 -2.31
CA CYS A 783 8.70 20.05 -2.72
C CYS A 783 10.12 20.23 -3.26
N SER A 784 10.31 20.94 -4.37
CA SER A 784 11.64 21.23 -4.90
C SER A 784 12.52 22.01 -3.90
N GLY A 785 11.94 22.78 -2.98
CA GLY A 785 12.66 23.44 -1.89
C GLY A 785 13.28 22.50 -0.85
N ASP A 786 12.79 21.26 -0.71
CA ASP A 786 13.26 20.29 0.30
C ASP A 786 14.66 19.75 -0.03
N LEU A 787 14.93 19.56 -1.31
CA LEU A 787 16.08 18.81 -1.81
C LEU A 787 17.12 19.75 -2.44
N LYS A 788 18.28 19.84 -1.79
CA LYS A 788 19.38 20.75 -2.17
C LYS A 788 20.20 20.29 -3.37
N ASP A 789 20.16 19.01 -3.70
CA ASP A 789 20.76 18.48 -4.93
C ASP A 789 19.64 18.16 -5.93
N THR A 790 19.79 18.67 -7.15
CA THR A 790 18.88 18.41 -8.27
C THR A 790 19.01 16.99 -8.83
N SER A 791 20.12 16.27 -8.56
CA SER A 791 20.28 14.86 -8.97
C SER A 791 19.20 13.95 -8.33
N ASP A 792 18.86 14.27 -7.09
CA ASP A 792 17.87 13.60 -6.23
C ASP A 792 16.42 13.73 -6.75
N TYR A 793 16.15 14.62 -7.73
CA TYR A 793 14.80 14.88 -8.27
C TYR A 793 14.35 13.82 -9.29
N SER A 794 15.32 13.04 -9.80
CA SER A 794 15.14 12.13 -10.92
C SER A 794 14.14 10.99 -10.65
N HIS A 795 13.57 10.45 -11.73
CA HIS A 795 12.62 9.33 -11.65
C HIS A 795 13.19 8.08 -12.32
N TYR A 796 13.96 7.29 -11.56
CA TYR A 796 14.73 6.11 -12.00
C TYR A 796 14.03 5.27 -13.07
N ALA A 797 12.84 4.73 -12.79
CA ALA A 797 12.15 3.84 -13.73
C ALA A 797 11.61 4.50 -15.02
N LEU A 798 11.56 5.85 -15.08
CA LEU A 798 11.17 6.59 -16.29
C LEU A 798 12.37 7.17 -17.04
N ALA A 799 13.57 7.15 -16.45
CA ALA A 799 14.79 7.79 -16.96
C ALA A 799 14.60 9.28 -17.34
N VAL A 800 13.94 10.04 -16.46
CA VAL A 800 13.75 11.49 -16.63
C VAL A 800 14.25 12.28 -15.40
N PRO A 801 14.80 13.50 -15.60
CA PRO A 801 15.33 14.32 -14.50
C PRO A 801 14.22 15.03 -13.71
N LEU A 802 13.09 15.35 -14.34
CA LEU A 802 11.93 16.00 -13.74
C LEU A 802 10.66 15.23 -14.09
N TYR A 803 9.77 15.07 -13.12
CA TYR A 803 8.46 14.47 -13.29
C TYR A 803 7.52 15.00 -12.19
N THR A 804 6.22 15.09 -12.49
CA THR A 804 5.17 15.40 -11.53
C THR A 804 3.86 14.73 -11.95
N HIS A 805 2.76 14.99 -11.25
CA HIS A 805 1.42 14.63 -11.67
C HIS A 805 0.58 15.89 -11.97
N PHE A 806 -0.02 15.93 -13.16
CA PHE A 806 -0.88 16.98 -13.71
C PHE A 806 -2.16 16.41 -14.36
N THR A 807 -2.12 15.17 -14.84
CA THR A 807 -3.12 14.58 -15.74
C THR A 807 -4.29 13.87 -15.06
N SER A 808 -4.51 14.01 -13.75
CA SER A 808 -5.69 13.41 -13.10
C SER A 808 -6.25 14.16 -11.89
N PRO A 809 -6.65 15.43 -12.04
CA PRO A 809 -7.05 16.29 -10.93
C PRO A 809 -8.43 15.99 -10.35
N LEU A 810 -9.30 15.21 -11.01
CA LEU A 810 -10.60 14.79 -10.44
C LEU A 810 -10.42 13.80 -9.28
N ARG A 811 -9.26 13.14 -9.22
CA ARG A 811 -8.97 12.01 -8.31
C ARG A 811 -7.61 12.08 -7.61
N ARG A 812 -6.83 13.16 -7.80
CA ARG A 812 -5.53 13.39 -7.14
C ARG A 812 -5.35 14.87 -6.79
N TYR A 813 -5.15 15.17 -5.50
CA TYR A 813 -4.95 16.55 -5.02
C TYR A 813 -3.64 17.19 -5.49
N PRO A 814 -2.49 16.46 -5.59
CA PRO A 814 -1.26 16.99 -6.18
C PRO A 814 -1.45 17.62 -7.57
N ASP A 815 -2.31 17.02 -8.40
CA ASP A 815 -2.60 17.52 -9.73
C ASP A 815 -3.36 18.85 -9.67
N ILE A 816 -4.30 19.04 -8.74
CA ILE A 816 -4.97 20.33 -8.50
C ILE A 816 -3.94 21.41 -8.10
N VAL A 817 -2.98 21.07 -7.23
CA VAL A 817 -1.89 21.99 -6.84
C VAL A 817 -1.00 22.33 -8.04
N VAL A 818 -0.64 21.36 -8.87
CA VAL A 818 0.13 21.59 -10.11
C VAL A 818 -0.66 22.43 -11.12
N HIS A 819 -1.99 22.25 -11.26
CA HIS A 819 -2.84 23.12 -12.06
C HIS A 819 -2.82 24.57 -11.55
N ARG A 820 -2.88 24.80 -10.23
CA ARG A 820 -2.77 26.14 -9.63
C ARG A 820 -1.42 26.79 -9.93
N THR A 821 -0.31 26.07 -9.73
CA THR A 821 1.05 26.58 -10.00
C THR A 821 1.28 26.82 -11.50
N LEU A 822 0.77 25.96 -12.39
CA LEU A 822 0.85 26.14 -13.83
C LEU A 822 0.00 27.32 -14.32
N ALA A 823 -1.19 27.53 -13.74
CA ALA A 823 -2.01 28.72 -14.00
C ALA A 823 -1.31 30.02 -13.56
N ALA A 824 -0.63 29.99 -12.40
CA ALA A 824 0.16 31.12 -11.92
C ALA A 824 1.35 31.43 -12.84
N ALA A 825 2.02 30.42 -13.38
CA ALA A 825 3.09 30.59 -14.37
C ALA A 825 2.58 31.29 -15.65
N LEU A 826 1.43 30.87 -16.17
CA LEU A 826 0.85 31.44 -17.40
C LEU A 826 0.33 32.87 -17.22
N GLU A 827 -0.23 33.22 -16.06
CA GLU A 827 -0.66 34.60 -15.82
C GLU A 827 0.52 35.55 -15.62
N ALA A 828 1.59 35.09 -14.97
CA ALA A 828 2.85 35.84 -14.90
C ALA A 828 3.47 36.03 -16.30
N GLU A 829 3.40 35.01 -17.16
CA GLU A 829 3.83 35.06 -18.56
C GLU A 829 3.07 36.12 -19.38
N ASP A 830 1.74 36.16 -19.28
CA ASP A 830 0.90 37.15 -19.96
C ASP A 830 1.15 38.59 -19.44
N VAL A 831 1.27 38.78 -18.13
CA VAL A 831 1.56 40.09 -17.51
C VAL A 831 2.95 40.59 -17.91
N TYR A 832 3.96 39.71 -17.91
CA TYR A 832 5.33 40.03 -18.36
C TYR A 832 5.35 40.42 -19.85
N LEU A 833 4.71 39.63 -20.72
CA LEU A 833 4.60 39.92 -22.16
C LEU A 833 3.95 41.28 -22.41
N LYS A 834 2.82 41.59 -21.76
CA LYS A 834 2.11 42.87 -21.90
C LYS A 834 3.00 44.05 -21.49
N ARG A 835 3.70 43.94 -20.35
CA ARG A 835 4.69 44.96 -19.91
C ARG A 835 5.80 45.15 -20.96
N LYS A 836 6.38 44.06 -21.46
CA LYS A 836 7.51 44.08 -22.43
C LYS A 836 7.11 44.68 -23.78
N ILE A 837 5.88 44.44 -24.24
CA ILE A 837 5.30 45.07 -25.45
C ILE A 837 5.06 46.57 -25.21
N MET A 838 4.47 46.96 -24.08
CA MET A 838 4.22 48.38 -23.75
C MET A 838 5.51 49.19 -23.56
N ALA A 839 6.61 48.55 -23.15
CA ALA A 839 7.93 49.17 -23.04
C ALA A 839 8.64 49.41 -24.39
N GLY A 840 8.06 48.98 -25.53
CA GLY A 840 8.61 49.25 -26.87
C GLY A 840 9.84 48.42 -27.26
N ASN A 841 10.36 47.55 -26.38
CA ASN A 841 11.63 46.84 -26.57
C ASN A 841 11.55 45.58 -27.46
N VAL A 842 10.44 45.33 -28.16
CA VAL A 842 10.22 44.09 -28.95
C VAL A 842 9.43 44.34 -30.24
N GLU A 843 10.06 44.16 -31.39
CA GLU A 843 9.36 43.98 -32.68
C GLU A 843 8.68 42.60 -32.75
N LYS A 844 7.51 42.46 -32.13
CA LYS A 844 6.58 41.33 -32.35
C LYS A 844 7.21 39.90 -32.35
N VAL A 845 8.26 39.69 -31.55
CA VAL A 845 9.06 38.46 -31.56
C VAL A 845 8.20 37.25 -31.17
N ASN A 846 8.20 36.22 -32.03
CA ASN A 846 7.38 35.03 -31.88
C ASN A 846 7.64 34.31 -30.54
N ASN A 847 6.62 34.30 -29.68
CA ASN A 847 6.23 33.24 -28.74
C ASN A 847 7.30 32.62 -27.80
N ARG A 848 8.47 33.23 -27.62
CA ARG A 848 9.44 32.81 -26.60
C ARG A 848 9.12 33.45 -25.25
N CYS A 849 8.14 32.88 -24.56
CA CYS A 849 7.96 33.07 -23.12
C CYS A 849 7.84 31.72 -22.39
N PHE A 850 7.47 31.74 -21.10
CA PHE A 850 7.70 30.66 -20.14
C PHE A 850 7.14 29.27 -20.51
N SER A 851 6.15 29.21 -21.41
CA SER A 851 5.61 27.96 -21.96
C SER A 851 6.49 27.31 -23.04
N GLY A 852 7.34 28.07 -23.75
CA GLY A 852 8.09 27.62 -24.94
C GLY A 852 9.22 26.60 -24.71
N VAL A 853 9.77 26.08 -25.81
CA VAL A 853 10.87 25.09 -25.81
C VAL A 853 12.24 25.71 -25.52
N TYR A 854 12.54 26.86 -26.13
CA TYR A 854 13.81 27.58 -25.98
C TYR A 854 13.58 28.94 -25.31
N PHE A 855 13.77 29.00 -23.99
CA PHE A 855 13.66 30.22 -23.18
C PHE A 855 14.87 30.36 -22.26
N GLU A 856 15.45 31.56 -22.20
CA GLU A 856 16.70 31.83 -21.48
C GLU A 856 16.42 32.09 -19.98
N LYS A 857 17.19 31.45 -19.10
CA LYS A 857 16.97 31.50 -17.64
C LYS A 857 16.96 32.92 -17.09
N ASP A 858 17.79 33.78 -17.65
CA ASP A 858 18.03 35.16 -17.22
C ASP A 858 16.78 36.04 -17.33
N GLU A 859 15.86 35.73 -18.27
CA GLU A 859 14.59 36.47 -18.38
C GLU A 859 13.64 36.21 -17.20
N ILE A 860 13.69 35.01 -16.58
CA ILE A 860 12.95 34.72 -15.32
C ILE A 860 13.52 35.54 -14.16
N GLU A 861 14.83 35.78 -14.19
CA GLU A 861 15.54 36.47 -13.13
C GLU A 861 15.45 38.01 -13.23
N SER A 862 14.82 38.53 -14.28
CA SER A 862 14.41 39.94 -14.37
C SER A 862 13.47 40.33 -13.21
N VAL A 863 13.51 41.61 -12.81
CA VAL A 863 12.70 42.12 -11.69
C VAL A 863 11.21 42.07 -12.07
N GLU A 864 10.91 42.41 -13.32
CA GLU A 864 9.58 42.46 -13.90
C GLU A 864 8.92 41.06 -13.97
N ALA A 865 9.70 40.02 -14.26
CA ALA A 865 9.23 38.63 -14.20
C ALA A 865 9.00 38.17 -12.76
N ARG A 866 9.95 38.46 -11.84
CA ARG A 866 9.83 38.12 -10.42
C ARG A 866 8.62 38.77 -9.75
N GLU A 867 8.32 40.03 -10.07
CA GLU A 867 7.09 40.71 -9.66
C GLU A 867 5.83 40.01 -10.20
N ALA A 868 5.80 39.70 -11.50
CA ALA A 868 4.64 39.06 -12.13
C ALA A 868 4.36 37.66 -11.53
N LEU A 869 5.43 36.88 -11.29
CA LEU A 869 5.36 35.58 -10.60
C LEU A 869 4.89 35.73 -9.15
N SER A 870 5.37 36.73 -8.40
CA SER A 870 4.94 36.98 -7.03
C SER A 870 3.45 37.35 -6.95
N LEU A 871 2.97 38.24 -7.82
CA LEU A 871 1.56 38.62 -7.91
C LEU A 871 0.66 37.42 -8.29
N ALA A 872 1.10 36.59 -9.25
CA ALA A 872 0.38 35.40 -9.65
C ALA A 872 0.36 34.31 -8.57
N ALA A 873 1.46 34.10 -7.85
CA ALA A 873 1.55 33.17 -6.72
C ALA A 873 0.54 33.51 -5.61
N VAL A 874 0.43 34.80 -5.25
CA VAL A 874 -0.56 35.29 -4.28
C VAL A 874 -1.99 35.07 -4.79
N LYS A 875 -2.26 35.32 -6.08
CA LYS A 875 -3.59 35.15 -6.69
C LYS A 875 -4.06 33.69 -6.69
N TYR A 876 -3.20 32.76 -7.11
CA TYR A 876 -3.54 31.34 -7.24
C TYR A 876 -3.27 30.52 -5.97
N ARG A 877 -2.74 31.14 -4.91
CA ARG A 877 -2.30 30.48 -3.67
C ARG A 877 -1.32 29.34 -3.93
N VAL A 878 -0.27 29.62 -4.70
CA VAL A 878 0.88 28.71 -4.85
C VAL A 878 1.52 28.54 -3.46
N PRO A 879 1.57 27.31 -2.89
CA PRO A 879 2.02 27.14 -1.51
C PRO A 879 3.51 27.44 -1.33
N GLU A 880 3.88 27.98 -0.17
CA GLU A 880 5.28 28.14 0.24
C GLU A 880 5.93 26.77 0.49
N ALA A 881 7.26 26.71 0.47
CA ALA A 881 8.02 25.46 0.44
C ALA A 881 7.65 24.49 1.59
N GLU A 882 7.56 24.99 2.82
CA GLU A 882 7.22 24.20 4.01
C GLU A 882 5.80 23.61 3.92
N THR A 883 4.79 24.44 3.62
CA THR A 883 3.41 23.97 3.42
C THR A 883 3.30 22.99 2.25
N LEU A 884 4.13 23.15 1.21
CA LEU A 884 4.15 22.23 0.07
C LEU A 884 4.82 20.88 0.40
N ALA A 885 5.79 20.88 1.32
CA ALA A 885 6.40 19.66 1.86
C ALA A 885 5.40 18.86 2.73
N ASP A 886 4.58 19.54 3.53
CA ASP A 886 3.47 18.91 4.28
C ASP A 886 2.43 18.31 3.33
N VAL A 887 2.01 19.07 2.30
CA VAL A 887 1.10 18.57 1.25
C VAL A 887 1.69 17.34 0.54
N ALA A 888 2.98 17.38 0.17
CA ALA A 888 3.66 16.25 -0.45
C ALA A 888 3.72 15.02 0.46
N THR A 889 4.03 15.22 1.75
CA THR A 889 4.06 14.17 2.78
C THR A 889 2.70 13.53 2.96
N ARG A 890 1.65 14.31 3.18
CA ARG A 890 0.26 13.83 3.28
C ARG A 890 -0.15 13.05 2.02
N CYS A 891 0.15 13.58 0.84
CA CYS A 891 -0.16 12.91 -0.42
C CYS A 891 0.62 11.59 -0.63
N ASN A 892 1.81 11.44 -0.03
CA ASN A 892 2.54 10.16 -0.01
C ASN A 892 1.88 9.15 0.94
N GLU A 893 1.53 9.55 2.16
CA GLU A 893 0.84 8.72 3.16
C GLU A 893 -0.49 8.18 2.61
N ARG A 894 -1.36 9.08 2.12
CA ARG A 894 -2.67 8.73 1.56
C ARG A 894 -2.56 7.77 0.37
N LYS A 895 -1.55 7.95 -0.48
CA LYS A 895 -1.28 7.08 -1.63
C LYS A 895 -0.76 5.70 -1.21
N LEU A 896 0.02 5.61 -0.13
CA LEU A 896 0.45 4.34 0.45
C LEU A 896 -0.72 3.60 1.13
N ALA A 897 -1.55 4.31 1.90
CA ALA A 897 -2.77 3.78 2.49
C ALA A 897 -3.75 3.25 1.43
N THR A 898 -3.95 4.00 0.34
CA THR A 898 -4.76 3.57 -0.83
C THR A 898 -4.23 2.27 -1.43
N ARG A 899 -2.90 2.11 -1.53
CA ARG A 899 -2.29 0.86 -1.98
C ARG A 899 -2.55 -0.28 -1.00
N HIS A 900 -2.33 -0.08 0.30
CA HIS A 900 -2.60 -1.11 1.31
C HIS A 900 -4.06 -1.56 1.29
N VAL A 901 -5.01 -0.63 1.16
CA VAL A 901 -6.43 -0.96 1.00
C VAL A 901 -6.67 -1.76 -0.27
N LYS A 902 -6.06 -1.42 -1.41
CA LYS A 902 -6.18 -2.24 -2.63
C LYS A 902 -5.59 -3.64 -2.43
N ASP A 903 -4.36 -3.74 -1.95
CA ASP A 903 -3.64 -5.00 -1.76
C ASP A 903 -4.38 -5.92 -0.74
N ALA A 904 -5.03 -5.36 0.29
CA ALA A 904 -5.87 -6.07 1.24
C ALA A 904 -7.27 -6.43 0.68
N THR A 905 -7.87 -5.55 -0.13
CA THR A 905 -9.15 -5.80 -0.81
C THR A 905 -8.98 -6.92 -1.84
N ASP A 906 -7.91 -6.92 -2.63
CA ASP A 906 -7.57 -8.01 -3.55
C ASP A 906 -7.48 -9.35 -2.79
N LYS A 907 -6.83 -9.37 -1.60
CA LYS A 907 -6.78 -10.57 -0.74
C LYS A 907 -8.19 -11.03 -0.31
N LEU A 908 -9.07 -10.09 0.08
CA LEU A 908 -10.45 -10.39 0.48
C LEU A 908 -11.25 -11.00 -0.68
N TYR A 909 -11.18 -10.44 -1.89
CA TYR A 909 -11.92 -11.00 -3.03
C TYR A 909 -11.38 -12.37 -3.48
N ILE A 910 -10.07 -12.64 -3.37
CA ILE A 910 -9.53 -14.01 -3.56
C ILE A 910 -10.02 -14.96 -2.44
N TRP A 911 -10.11 -14.48 -1.20
CA TRP A 911 -10.65 -15.28 -0.09
C TRP A 911 -12.12 -15.64 -0.31
N VAL A 912 -12.97 -14.70 -0.78
CA VAL A 912 -14.37 -15.00 -1.15
C VAL A 912 -14.44 -16.01 -2.28
N LEU A 913 -13.68 -15.79 -3.36
CA LEU A 913 -13.61 -16.69 -4.52
C LEU A 913 -13.24 -18.13 -4.10
N LEU A 914 -12.26 -18.28 -3.22
CA LEU A 914 -11.83 -19.58 -2.69
C LEU A 914 -12.83 -20.19 -1.69
N LYS A 915 -13.53 -19.37 -0.91
CA LYS A 915 -14.59 -19.84 -0.01
C LYS A 915 -15.79 -20.40 -0.78
N ASN A 916 -16.10 -19.84 -1.95
CA ASN A 916 -17.18 -20.31 -2.82
C ASN A 916 -16.80 -21.54 -3.66
N LYS A 917 -15.53 -21.66 -4.07
CA LYS A 917 -15.03 -22.84 -4.81
C LYS A 917 -14.61 -24.01 -3.90
N GLU A 918 -14.63 -23.81 -2.58
CA GLU A 918 -14.08 -24.69 -1.52
C GLU A 918 -12.57 -24.98 -1.65
N VAL A 919 -12.13 -25.57 -2.77
CA VAL A 919 -10.75 -25.89 -3.11
C VAL A 919 -10.42 -25.52 -4.56
N LEU A 920 -9.42 -24.67 -4.76
CA LEU A 920 -8.80 -24.42 -6.06
C LEU A 920 -7.55 -25.29 -6.24
N TYR A 921 -7.65 -26.29 -7.10
CA TYR A 921 -6.50 -27.07 -7.56
C TYR A 921 -5.62 -26.24 -8.51
N SER A 922 -4.31 -26.24 -8.29
CA SER A 922 -3.35 -25.54 -9.14
C SER A 922 -1.99 -26.20 -9.07
N GLU A 923 -1.25 -26.17 -10.16
CA GLU A 923 0.21 -26.20 -10.11
C GLU A 923 0.77 -24.97 -9.38
N ALA A 924 1.91 -25.14 -8.70
CA ALA A 924 2.69 -24.06 -8.10
C ALA A 924 4.19 -24.30 -8.27
N ARG A 925 4.96 -23.22 -8.42
CA ARG A 925 6.41 -23.24 -8.68
C ARG A 925 7.20 -22.99 -7.40
N VAL A 926 8.18 -23.85 -7.11
CA VAL A 926 8.96 -23.80 -5.87
C VAL A 926 10.01 -22.68 -5.90
N LEU A 927 9.80 -21.63 -5.12
CA LEU A 927 10.69 -20.46 -5.01
C LEU A 927 11.82 -20.61 -4.00
N GLY A 928 11.65 -21.49 -3.01
CA GLY A 928 12.63 -21.67 -1.94
C GLY A 928 12.32 -22.87 -1.09
N LEU A 929 13.37 -23.57 -0.64
CA LEU A 929 13.31 -24.77 0.18
C LEU A 929 14.13 -24.60 1.47
N GLY A 930 13.87 -25.45 2.45
CA GLY A 930 14.67 -25.55 3.67
C GLY A 930 14.11 -26.59 4.66
N PRO A 931 14.70 -26.73 5.85
CA PRO A 931 14.37 -27.80 6.80
C PRO A 931 13.07 -27.58 7.62
N LYS A 932 12.24 -26.58 7.26
CA LYS A 932 11.00 -26.24 8.01
C LYS A 932 9.81 -25.87 7.11
N PHE A 933 10.07 -25.18 6.01
CA PHE A 933 9.03 -24.73 5.09
C PHE A 933 9.58 -24.59 3.66
N MET A 934 8.67 -24.69 2.70
CA MET A 934 8.89 -24.29 1.31
C MET A 934 8.14 -22.97 1.03
N SER A 935 8.64 -22.18 0.08
CA SER A 935 7.94 -21.01 -0.47
C SER A 935 7.58 -21.30 -1.93
N LEU A 936 6.35 -21.01 -2.31
CA LEU A 936 5.73 -21.36 -3.58
C LEU A 936 5.14 -20.12 -4.26
N TYR A 937 5.20 -20.06 -5.59
CA TYR A 937 4.44 -19.13 -6.42
C TYR A 937 3.25 -19.86 -7.07
N ILE A 938 2.06 -19.27 -7.02
CA ILE A 938 0.81 -19.83 -7.51
C ILE A 938 0.37 -19.03 -8.74
N PRO A 939 0.61 -19.49 -9.98
CA PRO A 939 0.44 -18.66 -11.17
C PRO A 939 -1.01 -18.20 -11.40
N LYS A 940 -1.99 -19.10 -11.18
CA LYS A 940 -3.43 -18.80 -11.31
C LYS A 940 -3.90 -17.63 -10.43
N LEU A 941 -3.18 -17.33 -9.34
CA LEU A 941 -3.51 -16.28 -8.37
C LEU A 941 -2.42 -15.20 -8.25
N ALA A 942 -1.39 -15.24 -9.10
CA ALA A 942 -0.21 -14.37 -9.11
C ALA A 942 0.46 -14.13 -7.74
N MET A 943 0.36 -15.08 -6.79
CA MET A 943 0.74 -14.86 -5.39
C MET A 943 1.75 -15.86 -4.84
N GLU A 944 2.47 -15.46 -3.79
CA GLU A 944 3.38 -16.33 -3.05
C GLU A 944 2.75 -16.85 -1.75
N ARG A 945 2.98 -18.13 -1.45
CA ARG A 945 2.56 -18.79 -0.20
C ARG A 945 3.66 -19.69 0.36
N ARG A 946 3.51 -20.10 1.62
CA ARG A 946 4.43 -21.04 2.29
C ARG A 946 3.68 -22.24 2.82
N ILE A 947 4.25 -23.41 2.60
CA ILE A 947 3.82 -24.65 3.24
C ILE A 947 4.87 -24.98 4.30
N TYR A 948 4.43 -25.03 5.57
CA TYR A 948 5.24 -25.35 6.73
C TYR A 948 5.02 -26.82 7.10
N TYR A 949 6.09 -27.61 7.16
CA TYR A 949 6.06 -29.06 7.40
C TYR A 949 6.91 -29.49 8.61
N ASP A 950 7.41 -28.53 9.38
CA ASP A 950 8.00 -28.77 10.69
C ASP A 950 6.96 -29.14 11.75
N ASP A 951 7.29 -30.07 12.64
CA ASP A 951 6.47 -30.44 13.81
C ASP A 951 5.00 -30.85 13.44
N VAL A 952 4.84 -31.44 12.25
CA VAL A 952 3.62 -32.10 11.75
C VAL A 952 3.64 -33.59 12.10
N ASP A 953 2.51 -34.12 12.57
CA ASP A 953 2.31 -35.55 12.81
C ASP A 953 1.92 -36.29 11.52
N GLY A 954 2.33 -37.54 11.38
CA GLY A 954 2.10 -38.34 10.16
C GLY A 954 2.92 -37.94 8.94
N LEU A 955 3.67 -36.82 8.98
CA LEU A 955 4.51 -36.34 7.88
C LEU A 955 6.00 -36.37 8.26
N MET A 956 6.85 -36.95 7.41
CA MET A 956 8.31 -36.88 7.52
C MET A 956 8.85 -35.97 6.41
N ALA A 957 9.76 -35.07 6.77
CA ALA A 957 10.41 -34.13 5.86
C ALA A 957 11.92 -34.20 6.06
N GLU A 958 12.61 -34.77 5.08
CA GLU A 958 14.06 -34.96 5.08
C GLU A 958 14.71 -33.92 4.16
N TRP A 959 15.62 -33.14 4.73
CA TRP A 959 16.34 -32.08 4.02
C TRP A 959 17.77 -32.55 3.72
N LEU A 960 18.11 -32.64 2.44
CA LEU A 960 19.40 -33.09 1.95
C LEU A 960 20.27 -31.88 1.59
N ASP A 961 21.01 -31.35 2.57
CA ASP A 961 21.86 -30.15 2.40
C ASP A 961 22.75 -30.23 1.15
N ALA A 962 23.40 -31.38 0.92
CA ALA A 962 24.35 -31.59 -0.18
C ALA A 962 23.74 -31.47 -1.59
N THR A 963 22.43 -31.72 -1.74
CA THR A 963 21.70 -31.60 -3.01
C THR A 963 20.61 -30.53 -2.97
N SER A 964 20.51 -29.77 -1.87
CA SER A 964 19.44 -28.79 -1.59
C SER A 964 18.03 -29.32 -1.93
N THR A 965 17.82 -30.62 -1.69
CA THR A 965 16.61 -31.35 -2.06
C THR A 965 15.80 -31.69 -0.82
N LEU A 966 14.48 -31.56 -0.93
CA LEU A 966 13.54 -31.92 0.13
C LEU A 966 12.80 -33.20 -0.28
N VAL A 967 12.79 -34.21 0.60
CA VAL A 967 11.95 -35.40 0.45
C VAL A 967 10.86 -35.36 1.50
N ILE A 968 9.60 -35.46 1.09
CA ILE A 968 8.44 -35.51 1.98
C ILE A 968 7.77 -36.88 1.85
N SER A 969 7.58 -37.57 2.97
CA SER A 969 6.96 -38.90 3.02
C SER A 969 5.86 -38.95 4.08
N GLN A 970 4.80 -39.71 3.79
CA GLN A 970 3.82 -40.10 4.81
C GLN A 970 4.48 -41.10 5.78
N SER A 971 4.24 -40.93 7.08
CA SER A 971 4.86 -41.73 8.13
C SER A 971 3.80 -42.41 8.99
N THR A 972 3.87 -43.73 9.06
CA THR A 972 3.04 -44.57 9.94
C THR A 972 3.49 -44.55 11.40
N VAL A 973 4.58 -43.84 11.72
CA VAL A 973 5.16 -43.77 13.06
C VAL A 973 4.77 -42.45 13.73
N GLN A 974 3.95 -42.52 14.78
CA GLN A 974 3.69 -41.37 15.65
C GLN A 974 5.00 -40.87 16.27
N LYS A 975 5.36 -39.61 16.00
CA LYS A 975 6.51 -38.95 16.62
C LYS A 975 6.24 -38.72 18.10
N ARG A 976 6.73 -39.59 18.98
CA ARG A 976 6.92 -39.22 20.39
C ARG A 976 7.81 -37.97 20.43
N SER A 977 7.29 -36.86 20.96
CA SER A 977 7.91 -35.54 20.85
C SER A 977 9.21 -35.41 21.66
N THR A 978 10.33 -35.83 21.08
CA THR A 978 11.67 -35.87 21.70
C THR A 978 12.36 -34.50 21.76
N ARG A 979 11.60 -33.42 21.99
CA ARG A 979 12.13 -32.07 22.31
C ARG A 979 11.43 -31.46 23.51
N LYS A 980 12.06 -31.61 24.69
CA LYS A 980 11.85 -30.69 25.81
C LYS A 980 12.28 -29.28 25.37
N ASN A 981 11.31 -28.40 25.06
CA ASN A 981 11.33 -26.93 25.26
C ASN A 981 10.27 -26.15 24.45
N SER A 982 9.05 -26.69 24.24
CA SER A 982 7.84 -25.87 24.03
C SER A 982 6.55 -26.70 24.19
N PRO A 983 5.48 -26.16 24.80
CA PRO A 983 4.17 -26.80 24.82
C PRO A 983 3.39 -26.48 23.53
N GLY A 984 3.95 -26.87 22.38
CA GLY A 984 3.25 -26.83 21.11
C GLY A 984 2.35 -28.05 20.93
N LYS A 985 1.12 -27.85 20.43
CA LYS A 985 0.42 -28.94 19.74
C LYS A 985 1.18 -29.22 18.44
N SER A 986 1.42 -30.50 18.13
CA SER A 986 1.77 -30.90 16.78
C SER A 986 0.61 -30.58 15.82
N ARG A 987 0.95 -30.28 14.57
CA ARG A 987 -0.04 -30.03 13.51
C ARG A 987 -0.48 -31.34 12.88
N SER A 988 -1.73 -31.41 12.44
CA SER A 988 -2.22 -32.61 11.73
C SER A 988 -1.73 -32.61 10.27
N ILE A 989 -1.70 -33.78 9.62
CA ILE A 989 -1.22 -33.89 8.24
C ILE A 989 -2.15 -33.15 7.26
N GLU A 990 -3.45 -33.12 7.59
CA GLU A 990 -4.51 -32.46 6.84
C GLU A 990 -4.35 -30.94 6.79
N GLU A 991 -3.63 -30.32 7.73
CA GLU A 991 -3.29 -28.88 7.66
C GLU A 991 -2.31 -28.56 6.51
N VAL A 992 -1.55 -29.56 6.04
CA VAL A 992 -0.34 -29.39 5.21
C VAL A 992 -0.44 -30.10 3.86
N ALA A 993 -1.17 -31.22 3.80
CA ALA A 993 -1.51 -31.95 2.58
C ALA A 993 -3.01 -32.23 2.53
N LEU A 994 -3.62 -32.02 1.35
CA LEU A 994 -4.89 -32.64 1.00
C LEU A 994 -4.57 -34.00 0.39
N ILE A 995 -4.95 -35.08 1.08
CA ILE A 995 -4.73 -36.45 0.63
C ILE A 995 -6.04 -36.98 0.06
N VAL A 996 -6.01 -37.50 -1.18
CA VAL A 996 -7.12 -38.21 -1.82
C VAL A 996 -6.78 -39.68 -2.04
N SER A 997 -7.81 -40.51 -2.13
CA SER A 997 -7.70 -41.92 -2.47
C SER A 997 -7.59 -42.12 -3.98
N PRO A 998 -6.78 -43.08 -4.48
CA PRO A 998 -6.78 -43.48 -5.89
C PRO A 998 -8.17 -43.90 -6.41
N ALA A 999 -9.08 -44.33 -5.53
CA ALA A 999 -10.45 -44.72 -5.88
C ALA A 999 -11.41 -43.54 -6.06
N GLU A 1000 -11.06 -42.34 -5.58
CA GLU A 1000 -11.87 -41.12 -5.70
C GLU A 1000 -11.59 -40.37 -7.02
N LEU A 1001 -10.54 -40.77 -7.74
CA LEU A 1001 -10.07 -40.17 -8.99
C LEU A 1001 -10.64 -40.84 -10.25
N SER A 1002 -11.66 -41.69 -10.14
CA SER A 1002 -12.25 -42.37 -11.29
C SER A 1002 -13.20 -41.45 -12.07
N PRO A 1003 -12.97 -41.17 -13.37
CA PRO A 1003 -13.90 -40.39 -14.18
C PRO A 1003 -15.20 -41.19 -14.38
N ASP A 1004 -16.31 -40.67 -13.85
CA ASP A 1004 -17.53 -41.46 -13.68
C ASP A 1004 -18.15 -41.86 -15.02
N THR A 1005 -18.23 -43.16 -15.27
CA THR A 1005 -18.39 -43.71 -16.63
C THR A 1005 -19.84 -44.09 -16.92
N THR A 1006 -20.57 -43.16 -17.57
CA THR A 1006 -21.82 -43.40 -18.31
C THR A 1006 -22.91 -44.22 -17.59
N ASN A 1007 -23.61 -43.62 -16.63
CA ASN A 1007 -24.92 -44.13 -16.22
C ASN A 1007 -25.98 -43.84 -17.29
N SER A 1008 -26.48 -44.88 -17.97
CA SER A 1008 -27.51 -44.78 -19.00
C SER A 1008 -28.93 -44.82 -18.39
N GLY A 1009 -29.65 -43.69 -18.47
CA GLY A 1009 -30.87 -43.47 -17.66
C GLY A 1009 -31.94 -42.52 -18.22
N ASP A 1010 -31.95 -42.26 -19.53
CA ASP A 1010 -33.11 -41.83 -20.34
C ASP A 1010 -34.10 -40.77 -19.77
N LYS A 1011 -33.85 -39.46 -20.02
CA LYS A 1011 -34.73 -38.57 -20.84
C LYS A 1011 -34.38 -37.06 -20.84
N ASN A 1012 -34.29 -36.52 -22.06
CA ASN A 1012 -34.52 -35.14 -22.52
C ASN A 1012 -34.67 -33.97 -21.50
N SER A 1013 -33.66 -33.10 -21.45
CA SER A 1013 -33.81 -31.67 -21.78
C SER A 1013 -32.49 -31.12 -22.32
N GLY A 1014 -32.53 -30.19 -23.28
CA GLY A 1014 -31.33 -29.79 -24.03
C GLY A 1014 -30.87 -28.37 -23.75
N LEU A 1015 -29.61 -28.23 -23.31
CA LEU A 1015 -28.84 -26.98 -23.45
C LEU A 1015 -27.37 -27.35 -23.63
N GLN A 1016 -26.76 -26.97 -24.75
CA GLN A 1016 -25.34 -27.28 -25.03
C GLN A 1016 -24.44 -26.21 -24.42
N SER A 1017 -23.79 -26.54 -23.30
CA SER A 1017 -22.74 -25.72 -22.71
C SER A 1017 -21.45 -25.85 -23.51
N PHE A 1018 -21.09 -24.82 -24.28
CA PHE A 1018 -19.73 -24.67 -24.81
C PHE A 1018 -18.81 -24.25 -23.66
N GLY A 1019 -18.00 -25.19 -23.17
CA GLY A 1019 -17.01 -24.97 -22.12
C GLY A 1019 -15.73 -25.74 -22.42
N SER A 1020 -14.58 -25.16 -22.08
CA SER A 1020 -13.27 -25.82 -22.23
C SER A 1020 -13.19 -27.08 -21.35
N GLY A 1021 -12.69 -28.18 -21.92
CA GLY A 1021 -12.54 -29.44 -21.20
C GLY A 1021 -11.66 -29.31 -19.96
N PRO A 1022 -11.94 -30.05 -18.88
CA PRO A 1022 -11.20 -29.93 -17.63
C PRO A 1022 -9.81 -30.56 -17.76
N VAL A 1023 -8.77 -29.75 -17.58
CA VAL A 1023 -7.47 -30.25 -17.11
C VAL A 1023 -7.52 -30.24 -15.59
N GLU A 1024 -8.07 -31.30 -15.01
CA GLU A 1024 -7.88 -31.58 -13.58
C GLU A 1024 -6.38 -31.78 -13.33
N ASN A 1025 -5.88 -31.15 -12.27
CA ASN A 1025 -4.44 -31.08 -12.01
C ASN A 1025 -4.11 -32.33 -11.19
N GLU A 1026 -3.46 -33.34 -11.78
CA GLU A 1026 -3.26 -34.65 -11.12
C GLU A 1026 -2.52 -34.51 -9.77
N PRO A 1027 -2.94 -35.24 -8.71
CA PRO A 1027 -2.25 -35.24 -7.42
C PRO A 1027 -0.90 -35.96 -7.50
N ALA A 1028 0.09 -35.48 -6.76
CA ALA A 1028 1.38 -36.15 -6.65
C ALA A 1028 1.34 -37.31 -5.63
N PHE A 1029 2.28 -38.25 -5.70
CA PHE A 1029 2.34 -39.38 -4.78
C PHE A 1029 3.41 -39.21 -3.70
N PHE A 1030 3.18 -39.78 -2.51
CA PHE A 1030 4.24 -39.94 -1.51
C PHE A 1030 5.15 -41.14 -1.86
N PRO A 1031 6.48 -41.05 -1.68
CA PRO A 1031 7.24 -39.89 -1.22
C PRO A 1031 7.45 -38.84 -2.33
N LEU A 1032 7.15 -37.58 -2.02
CA LEU A 1032 7.35 -36.44 -2.91
C LEU A 1032 8.78 -35.93 -2.79
N THR A 1033 9.52 -35.91 -3.89
CA THR A 1033 10.84 -35.24 -3.96
C THR A 1033 10.67 -33.86 -4.59
N VAL A 1034 11.11 -32.81 -3.89
CA VAL A 1034 10.94 -31.41 -4.29
C VAL A 1034 12.30 -30.75 -4.50
N HIS A 1035 12.44 -30.07 -5.64
CA HIS A 1035 13.63 -29.34 -6.03
C HIS A 1035 13.33 -27.83 -6.17
N LEU A 1036 14.36 -26.99 -6.16
CA LEU A 1036 14.19 -25.56 -6.42
C LEU A 1036 13.75 -25.35 -7.89
N LEU A 1037 12.77 -24.47 -8.11
CA LEU A 1037 12.11 -24.23 -9.40
C LEU A 1037 11.41 -25.46 -10.03
N SER A 1038 11.16 -26.55 -9.27
CA SER A 1038 10.22 -27.58 -9.72
C SER A 1038 8.77 -27.09 -9.60
N THR A 1039 7.89 -27.64 -10.44
CA THR A 1039 6.44 -27.48 -10.30
C THR A 1039 5.88 -28.61 -9.42
N ILE A 1040 4.92 -28.30 -8.54
CA ILE A 1040 4.21 -29.28 -7.71
C ILE A 1040 2.70 -28.99 -7.70
N PRO A 1041 1.82 -30.00 -7.62
CA PRO A 1041 0.38 -29.79 -7.48
C PRO A 1041 0.02 -29.39 -6.04
N ILE A 1042 -0.87 -28.40 -5.91
CA ILE A 1042 -1.37 -27.89 -4.64
C ILE A 1042 -2.89 -27.68 -4.64
N ALA A 1043 -3.46 -27.73 -3.45
CA ALA A 1043 -4.83 -27.38 -3.14
C ALA A 1043 -4.86 -26.06 -2.36
N VAL A 1044 -5.51 -25.03 -2.91
CA VAL A 1044 -5.61 -23.69 -2.31
C VAL A 1044 -7.03 -23.45 -1.82
N HIS A 1045 -7.19 -22.94 -0.60
CA HIS A 1045 -8.51 -22.72 0.02
C HIS A 1045 -8.49 -21.51 0.96
N ALA A 1046 -9.67 -21.03 1.32
CA ALA A 1046 -9.89 -19.97 2.30
C ALA A 1046 -9.96 -20.51 3.74
N VAL A 1047 -9.45 -19.74 4.71
CA VAL A 1047 -9.61 -19.99 6.15
C VAL A 1047 -9.90 -18.68 6.90
N GLY A 1048 -10.41 -18.77 8.13
CA GLY A 1048 -10.80 -17.60 8.91
C GLY A 1048 -12.18 -17.06 8.53
N GLY A 1049 -12.49 -15.85 8.99
CA GLY A 1049 -13.79 -15.21 8.85
C GLY A 1049 -14.48 -15.10 10.20
N ASP A 1050 -15.30 -16.09 10.55
CA ASP A 1050 -16.04 -16.11 11.84
C ASP A 1050 -15.21 -16.66 13.01
N ASP A 1051 -14.08 -17.33 12.75
CA ASP A 1051 -13.22 -18.00 13.74
C ASP A 1051 -11.82 -17.37 13.87
N GLY A 1052 -11.49 -16.37 13.03
CA GLY A 1052 -10.21 -15.68 13.03
C GLY A 1052 -9.99 -14.79 11.80
N PRO A 1053 -8.79 -14.17 11.66
CA PRO A 1053 -8.46 -13.33 10.51
C PRO A 1053 -8.48 -14.12 9.20
N ILE A 1054 -8.98 -13.49 8.14
CA ILE A 1054 -9.06 -14.11 6.80
C ILE A 1054 -7.66 -14.44 6.26
N ASP A 1055 -7.45 -15.69 5.82
CA ASP A 1055 -6.23 -16.07 5.12
C ASP A 1055 -6.44 -17.12 4.02
N ILE A 1056 -5.44 -17.27 3.16
CA ILE A 1056 -5.47 -18.14 1.98
C ILE A 1056 -4.34 -19.15 2.14
N VAL A 1057 -4.68 -20.41 2.35
CA VAL A 1057 -3.74 -21.48 2.67
C VAL A 1057 -3.54 -22.39 1.45
N ALA A 1058 -2.29 -22.75 1.19
CA ALA A 1058 -1.92 -23.77 0.23
C ALA A 1058 -1.53 -25.06 0.96
N ARG A 1059 -2.03 -26.20 0.49
CA ARG A 1059 -1.63 -27.55 0.91
C ARG A 1059 -1.06 -28.31 -0.28
N LEU A 1060 -0.18 -29.27 -0.04
CA LEU A 1060 0.24 -30.22 -1.08
C LEU A 1060 -0.98 -31.01 -1.56
N TYR A 1061 -1.19 -31.17 -2.87
CA TYR A 1061 -2.26 -32.03 -3.38
C TYR A 1061 -1.69 -33.42 -3.68
N MET A 1062 -2.05 -34.38 -2.84
CA MET A 1062 -1.38 -35.67 -2.73
C MET A 1062 -2.35 -36.84 -2.88
N CYS A 1063 -1.89 -37.94 -3.45
CA CYS A 1063 -2.58 -39.21 -3.50
C CYS A 1063 -1.80 -40.26 -2.70
N SER A 1064 -2.51 -41.13 -1.96
CA SER A 1064 -1.88 -42.18 -1.16
C SER A 1064 -2.59 -43.52 -1.28
N TYR A 1065 -1.81 -44.58 -1.50
CA TYR A 1065 -2.27 -45.97 -1.50
C TYR A 1065 -2.44 -46.56 -0.08
N PHE A 1066 -2.18 -45.78 0.97
CA PHE A 1066 -2.18 -46.21 2.38
C PHE A 1066 -3.41 -45.70 3.16
N HIS A 1067 -4.60 -45.81 2.56
CA HIS A 1067 -5.84 -45.28 3.12
C HIS A 1067 -6.67 -46.31 3.91
#